data_AF-A0A356V5M2-F1
#
_entry.id   AF-A0A356V5M2-F1
#
_cell.length_a   1.000
_cell.length_b   1.000
_cell.length_c   1.000
_cell.angle_alpha   90.00
_cell.angle_beta   90.00
_cell.angle_gamma   90.00
#
_symmetry.space_group_name_H-M   'P 1'
#
loop_
_entity.id
_entity.type
_entity.pdbx_description
1 polymer ?
#
loop_
_entity_poly.entity_id
_entity_poly.type
_entity_poly.pdbx_seq_one_letter_code
_entity_poly.pdbx_strand_id
1 'polypeptide(L)'
;MTYLNHIETSLDDPEAYLTGIDSMVTFQNSAGAWLYTSTGEDGGITVWNVNDLSVVEWIGIESSTGLAAASQLDIVELNGQSALLSFGQNGQTMTGYWINSDGSLSNPFTLSTGADALVELEVVNLADRQLFFTSSRQGTGVDCWERGADGNLQLMENIEVGSDQTGNDIAGLVVVTLGGEPHLLVLSSFDNSLSTLRIESDGSTTLVSTVSSANTLSISNPTDLEVVTVDGQSYALITAAGSNSISVVALDENGSMRVVDQVNDTLDTRFQSATIIETVTVQGQVFVLVSGTDDGLTLMTLLPGGRLLHLETIADSMQTGLTDITTLSMSVVGNDIEIFTSGEGLTGLGHFRVAIEGLGAVEIAAASGEILNGTSGADQLTGNEGDDNLYGHNGDDILVDGAGLDHMYGGDGADVFVLVADGQTDVIEDFDIDVDRIDLSAWGRVSTLDVLDFNSTNNGVEISFGNETVIIISADGSSLTQSDFSISGLFDTWHVPVSPVVLGDQIITGTHQADTIRGTQGNDKITGLGGADHLIGEDGDDFLNGGTPNAGFDSVGGQVFRLYRATLDRTPDMAGHSSWTNRIIDASLTLQEVAEGFVNSSEFQIAYGSSTNTEFVTLLYQNVLGRAADTAGLNSWVGKLESGELSRAQVVLGFSQSGEFITETAGACLEFSLSGHQMRWADDVYRLYHATLDRDPDAGGFNSWTVALGEGRALESVAAGFVSSSEFTSTYGSTTNTEFVTLLYQNVLDREPDSGGLTNWVDRLEGGELSRAQVVLGFSQSQEFINSSASGLVTYMRSLNSGDVLEGGAGDDDLFGGVGADRFVFNSDDAGSDQVIGLESWDWIDLRNFDYDDADAAMAQMVQDGANVVFSDGAVEITFLNTQLGDITEDMLLV
;
A
#
# COMPACT_ATOMS: atom_id res chain seq x y z
N MET A 1 41.99 1.15 2.61
CA MET A 1 41.33 0.58 3.80
C MET A 1 41.01 -0.90 3.59
N THR A 2 41.17 -1.73 4.64
CA THR A 2 40.73 -3.15 4.66
C THR A 2 40.07 -3.39 6.02
N TYR A 3 38.75 -3.49 6.02
CA TYR A 3 37.91 -3.76 7.18
C TYR A 3 37.81 -5.25 7.45
N LEU A 4 37.45 -6.03 6.43
CA LEU A 4 37.13 -7.44 6.54
C LEU A 4 38.40 -8.29 6.53
N ASN A 5 38.73 -8.86 7.69
CA ASN A 5 39.88 -9.76 7.84
C ASN A 5 39.40 -11.21 7.89
N HIS A 6 39.78 -12.02 6.89
CA HIS A 6 39.57 -13.46 6.93
C HIS A 6 40.51 -14.11 7.97
N ILE A 7 39.93 -14.79 8.96
CA ILE A 7 40.66 -15.41 10.06
C ILE A 7 40.94 -16.88 9.75
N GLU A 8 39.88 -17.66 9.54
CA GLU A 8 39.97 -19.07 9.16
C GLU A 8 38.70 -19.55 8.46
N THR A 9 38.81 -20.74 7.86
CA THR A 9 37.66 -21.48 7.34
C THR A 9 37.74 -22.89 7.93
N SER A 10 36.80 -23.22 8.81
CA SER A 10 36.79 -24.51 9.51
C SER A 10 36.19 -25.58 8.61
N LEU A 11 37.01 -26.51 8.12
CA LEU A 11 36.65 -27.44 7.03
C LEU A 11 36.48 -28.91 7.44
N ASP A 12 36.78 -29.31 8.69
CA ASP A 12 36.94 -30.74 9.00
C ASP A 12 36.73 -31.08 10.49
N ASP A 13 35.47 -31.28 10.90
CA ASP A 13 35.14 -32.20 11.99
C ASP A 13 34.04 -33.19 11.56
N PRO A 14 34.37 -34.49 11.39
CA PRO A 14 33.41 -35.52 10.96
C PRO A 14 32.25 -35.76 11.96
N GLU A 15 32.27 -35.14 13.14
CA GLU A 15 31.22 -35.26 14.16
C GLU A 15 30.28 -34.03 14.28
N ALA A 16 30.45 -32.95 13.47
CA ALA A 16 29.89 -31.61 13.80
C ALA A 16 28.78 -31.01 12.88
N TYR A 17 28.09 -31.79 12.02
CA TYR A 17 27.02 -31.28 11.14
C TYR A 17 27.42 -29.98 10.37
N LEU A 18 28.52 -30.03 9.62
CA LEU A 18 29.10 -28.88 8.92
C LEU A 18 28.67 -28.74 7.45
N THR A 19 27.69 -29.52 7.01
CA THR A 19 27.20 -29.53 5.63
C THR A 19 25.76 -29.05 5.61
N GLY A 20 25.46 -28.04 4.79
CA GLY A 20 24.10 -27.52 4.64
C GLY A 20 23.60 -26.77 5.88
N ILE A 21 24.46 -25.91 6.44
CA ILE A 21 24.05 -24.98 7.51
C ILE A 21 23.13 -23.94 6.87
N ASP A 22 21.93 -23.79 7.43
CA ASP A 22 20.85 -22.96 6.89
C ASP A 22 20.41 -21.84 7.81
N SER A 23 20.79 -21.88 9.10
CA SER A 23 20.59 -20.77 10.03
C SER A 23 21.71 -20.75 11.06
N MET A 24 22.08 -19.54 11.50
CA MET A 24 23.02 -19.33 12.59
C MET A 24 22.68 -18.09 13.40
N VAL A 25 22.98 -18.14 14.71
CA VAL A 25 22.74 -17.01 15.62
C VAL A 25 23.82 -16.98 16.70
N THR A 26 24.26 -15.77 17.07
CA THR A 26 25.28 -15.58 18.10
C THR A 26 24.66 -15.17 19.44
N PHE A 27 25.11 -15.78 20.53
CA PHE A 27 24.76 -15.42 21.90
C PHE A 27 26.00 -15.00 22.68
N GLN A 28 25.84 -14.01 23.56
CA GLN A 28 26.90 -13.64 24.48
C GLN A 28 26.38 -13.36 25.88
N ASN A 29 27.20 -13.73 26.87
CA ASN A 29 26.98 -13.37 28.26
C ASN A 29 28.32 -13.13 28.97
N SER A 30 28.29 -12.91 30.28
CA SER A 30 29.50 -12.62 31.07
C SER A 30 30.59 -13.70 31.07
N ALA A 31 30.28 -14.93 30.66
CA ALA A 31 31.21 -16.07 30.65
C ALA A 31 31.82 -16.33 29.25
N GLY A 32 31.24 -15.79 28.18
CA GLY A 32 31.75 -15.97 26.83
C GLY A 32 30.73 -15.62 25.74
N ALA A 33 31.10 -15.96 24.50
CA ALA A 33 30.25 -15.85 23.32
C ALA A 33 30.22 -17.20 22.59
N TRP A 34 29.05 -17.55 22.07
CA TRP A 34 28.78 -18.82 21.39
C TRP A 34 27.99 -18.59 20.12
N LEU A 35 28.31 -19.36 19.10
CA LEU A 35 27.57 -19.41 17.85
C LEU A 35 26.74 -20.70 17.86
N TYR A 36 25.47 -20.60 17.50
CA TYR A 36 24.57 -21.74 17.28
C TYR A 36 24.32 -21.85 15.80
N THR A 37 24.45 -23.06 15.25
CA THR A 37 24.20 -23.32 13.82
C THR A 37 23.23 -24.48 13.69
N SER A 38 22.22 -24.37 12.82
CA SER A 38 21.38 -25.50 12.42
C SER A 38 21.80 -26.05 11.06
N THR A 39 21.54 -27.32 10.85
CA THR A 39 21.60 -27.96 9.53
C THR A 39 20.21 -28.49 9.17
N GLY A 40 19.88 -28.46 7.87
CA GLY A 40 18.54 -28.70 7.33
C GLY A 40 17.90 -30.06 7.59
N GLU A 41 16.94 -30.48 6.76
CA GLU A 41 16.08 -31.66 7.01
C GLU A 41 16.93 -32.96 7.15
N ASP A 42 17.10 -33.46 8.40
CA ASP A 42 17.99 -34.55 8.88
C ASP A 42 19.27 -34.12 9.65
N GLY A 43 19.40 -32.83 9.97
CA GLY A 43 20.54 -32.22 10.66
C GLY A 43 20.45 -32.14 12.19
N GLY A 44 21.06 -31.11 12.75
CA GLY A 44 21.19 -30.87 14.18
C GLY A 44 21.67 -29.46 14.50
N ILE A 45 21.61 -29.11 15.78
CA ILE A 45 22.19 -27.86 16.31
C ILE A 45 23.61 -28.16 16.78
N THR A 46 24.57 -27.36 16.31
CA THR A 46 25.94 -27.36 16.84
C THR A 46 26.20 -26.05 17.57
N VAL A 47 26.82 -26.15 18.76
CA VAL A 47 27.21 -25.01 19.58
C VAL A 47 28.72 -24.83 19.50
N TRP A 48 29.17 -23.66 19.10
CA TRP A 48 30.57 -23.32 18.88
C TRP A 48 31.02 -22.27 19.89
N ASN A 49 32.26 -22.36 20.37
CA ASN A 49 32.89 -21.23 21.06
C ASN A 49 33.37 -20.21 20.02
N VAL A 50 32.94 -18.96 20.12
CA VAL A 50 33.29 -17.91 19.13
C VAL A 50 34.79 -17.62 19.09
N ASN A 51 35.54 -17.82 20.18
CA ASN A 51 36.95 -17.43 20.24
C ASN A 51 37.89 -18.37 19.48
N ASP A 52 37.55 -19.66 19.41
CA ASP A 52 38.44 -20.70 18.86
C ASP A 52 37.72 -21.71 17.95
N LEU A 53 36.44 -21.47 17.65
CA LEU A 53 35.56 -22.33 16.88
C LEU A 53 35.57 -23.80 17.32
N SER A 54 35.83 -24.05 18.60
CA SER A 54 35.70 -25.39 19.16
C SER A 54 34.24 -25.74 19.42
N VAL A 55 33.85 -26.97 19.04
CA VAL A 55 32.51 -27.49 19.33
C VAL A 55 32.36 -27.69 20.84
N VAL A 56 31.37 -27.02 21.42
CA VAL A 56 30.95 -27.17 22.82
C VAL A 56 30.06 -28.41 22.95
N GLU A 57 29.05 -28.51 22.10
CA GLU A 57 28.13 -29.65 22.04
C GLU A 57 27.42 -29.72 20.69
N TRP A 58 26.76 -30.86 20.44
CA TRP A 58 25.86 -31.04 19.31
C TRP A 58 24.60 -31.78 19.76
N ILE A 59 23.47 -31.44 19.13
CA ILE A 59 22.16 -32.03 19.38
C ILE A 59 21.55 -32.43 18.04
N GLY A 60 21.24 -33.72 17.87
CA GLY A 60 20.48 -34.17 16.70
C GLY A 60 19.01 -33.76 16.84
N ILE A 61 18.42 -33.24 15.77
CA ILE A 61 16.98 -32.96 15.71
C ILE A 61 16.29 -34.09 14.93
N GLU A 62 15.08 -34.47 15.34
CA GLU A 62 14.33 -35.51 14.63
C GLU A 62 13.88 -35.01 13.25
N SER A 63 13.93 -35.89 12.24
CA SER A 63 13.48 -35.59 10.89
C SER A 63 11.97 -35.29 10.86
N SER A 64 11.57 -34.18 10.24
CA SER A 64 10.15 -33.88 10.00
C SER A 64 9.60 -34.76 8.86
N THR A 65 8.31 -35.08 8.87
CA THR A 65 7.66 -35.74 7.72
C THR A 65 6.73 -34.76 7.03
N GLY A 66 7.15 -34.17 5.91
CA GLY A 66 6.28 -33.38 5.02
C GLY A 66 7.01 -32.21 4.37
N LEU A 67 6.29 -31.12 4.07
CA LEU A 67 6.84 -29.94 3.40
C LEU A 67 7.26 -28.90 4.46
N ALA A 68 8.53 -28.94 4.88
CA ALA A 68 9.09 -27.96 5.82
C ALA A 68 9.37 -26.59 5.14
N ALA A 69 9.61 -25.56 5.96
CA ALA A 69 10.32 -24.34 5.62
C ALA A 69 11.83 -24.52 5.90
N ALA A 70 12.66 -23.51 5.64
CA ALA A 70 14.07 -23.52 6.04
C ALA A 70 14.16 -23.64 7.58
N SER A 71 15.16 -24.36 8.10
CA SER A 71 15.36 -24.41 9.55
C SER A 71 15.82 -23.03 10.01
N GLN A 72 15.17 -22.50 11.03
CA GLN A 72 15.52 -21.21 11.62
C GLN A 72 15.88 -21.38 13.09
N LEU A 73 16.85 -20.59 13.53
CA LEU A 73 17.26 -20.45 14.92
C LEU A 73 17.06 -19.01 15.36
N ASP A 74 16.43 -18.83 16.51
CA ASP A 74 16.28 -17.50 17.11
C ASP A 74 16.49 -17.57 18.63
N ILE A 75 17.02 -16.49 19.20
CA ILE A 75 17.26 -16.37 20.64
C ILE A 75 16.28 -15.38 21.23
N VAL A 76 15.38 -15.90 22.06
CA VAL A 76 14.33 -15.11 22.70
C VAL A 76 14.47 -15.13 24.22
N GLU A 77 14.00 -14.09 24.88
CA GLU A 77 13.90 -14.04 26.34
C GLU A 77 12.54 -14.57 26.81
N LEU A 78 12.53 -15.68 27.55
CA LEU A 78 11.31 -16.27 28.11
C LEU A 78 11.38 -16.32 29.65
N ASN A 79 10.50 -15.60 30.32
CA ASN A 79 10.50 -15.44 31.79
C ASN A 79 11.83 -14.89 32.35
N GLY A 80 12.53 -14.03 31.58
CA GLY A 80 13.82 -13.46 31.97
C GLY A 80 14.99 -14.43 31.92
N GLN A 81 14.86 -15.49 31.11
CA GLN A 81 15.96 -16.38 30.74
C GLN A 81 15.99 -16.55 29.21
N SER A 82 17.19 -16.50 28.63
CA SER A 82 17.38 -16.70 27.20
C SER A 82 17.13 -18.16 26.80
N ALA A 83 16.38 -18.35 25.72
CA ALA A 83 16.09 -19.64 25.11
C ALA A 83 16.40 -19.59 23.62
N LEU A 84 17.06 -20.64 23.11
CA LEU A 84 17.21 -20.89 21.69
C LEU A 84 15.96 -21.61 21.19
N LEU A 85 15.25 -21.01 20.24
CA LEU A 85 14.13 -21.64 19.54
C LEU A 85 14.60 -22.14 18.18
N SER A 86 14.12 -23.34 17.83
CA SER A 86 14.29 -23.95 16.52
C SER A 86 12.92 -24.20 15.91
N PHE A 87 12.71 -23.68 14.70
CA PHE A 87 11.45 -23.75 13.96
C PHE A 87 11.69 -23.96 12.46
N GLY A 88 10.62 -23.94 11.65
CA GLY A 88 10.67 -24.24 10.21
C GLY A 88 10.31 -25.68 9.84
N GLN A 89 10.46 -26.62 10.78
CA GLN A 89 10.10 -28.02 10.57
C GLN A 89 8.59 -28.19 10.34
N ASN A 90 8.22 -29.22 9.57
CA ASN A 90 6.81 -29.53 9.38
C ASN A 90 6.19 -30.08 10.68
N GLY A 91 5.34 -29.27 11.31
CA GLY A 91 4.62 -29.59 12.55
C GLY A 91 4.17 -28.32 13.29
N GLN A 92 3.15 -28.46 14.13
CA GLN A 92 2.50 -27.36 14.86
C GLN A 92 3.23 -26.94 16.16
N THR A 93 4.55 -27.14 16.21
CA THR A 93 5.35 -26.89 17.42
C THR A 93 6.74 -26.36 17.08
N MET A 94 7.22 -25.41 17.88
CA MET A 94 8.64 -25.03 17.94
C MET A 94 9.35 -25.81 19.05
N THR A 95 10.62 -26.12 18.83
CA THR A 95 11.47 -26.73 19.86
C THR A 95 12.32 -25.66 20.52
N GLY A 96 12.25 -25.55 21.84
CA GLY A 96 13.03 -24.58 22.61
C GLY A 96 14.04 -25.25 23.52
N TYR A 97 15.17 -24.57 23.74
CA TYR A 97 16.23 -24.99 24.63
C TYR A 97 16.63 -23.81 25.51
N TRP A 98 16.69 -24.00 26.82
CA TRP A 98 17.24 -22.97 27.69
C TRP A 98 18.76 -22.91 27.52
N ILE A 99 19.28 -21.69 27.36
CA ILE A 99 20.73 -21.48 27.22
C ILE A 99 21.35 -21.41 28.61
N ASN A 100 22.32 -22.28 28.89
CA ASN A 100 23.08 -22.28 30.13
C ASN A 100 24.18 -21.20 30.09
N SER A 101 24.73 -20.86 31.25
CA SER A 101 25.78 -19.82 31.34
C SER A 101 27.06 -20.15 30.55
N ASP A 102 27.32 -21.42 30.25
CA ASP A 102 28.48 -21.87 29.48
C ASP A 102 28.16 -22.12 28.00
N GLY A 103 26.99 -21.67 27.52
CA GLY A 103 26.51 -21.80 26.15
C GLY A 103 25.84 -23.14 25.83
N SER A 104 25.98 -24.15 26.68
CA SER A 104 25.29 -25.44 26.48
C SER A 104 23.77 -25.29 26.58
N LEU A 105 23.04 -26.21 25.96
CA LEU A 105 21.59 -26.22 25.88
C LEU A 105 20.98 -27.21 26.88
N SER A 106 19.81 -26.86 27.42
CA SER A 106 19.06 -27.76 28.32
C SER A 106 18.42 -28.95 27.57
N ASN A 107 17.69 -29.81 28.29
CA ASN A 107 16.70 -30.67 27.62
C ASN A 107 15.67 -29.81 26.88
N PRO A 108 15.15 -30.25 25.73
CA PRO A 108 14.19 -29.47 24.95
C PRO A 108 12.85 -29.32 25.68
N PHE A 109 12.20 -28.19 25.44
CA PHE A 109 10.77 -27.97 25.66
C PHE A 109 10.09 -27.64 24.34
N THR A 110 8.76 -27.68 24.30
CA THR A 110 7.99 -27.42 23.08
C THR A 110 7.02 -26.27 23.30
N LEU A 111 6.87 -25.42 22.29
CA LEU A 111 5.84 -24.39 22.22
C LEU A 111 4.87 -24.78 21.09
N SER A 112 3.61 -24.99 21.42
CA SER A 112 2.58 -25.28 20.40
C SER A 112 2.12 -24.00 19.74
N THR A 113 2.25 -23.94 18.43
CA THR A 113 1.86 -22.80 17.59
C THR A 113 0.63 -23.10 16.76
N GLY A 114 0.18 -24.35 16.61
CA GLY A 114 -1.00 -24.65 15.79
C GLY A 114 -0.80 -24.48 14.26
N ALA A 115 0.27 -23.79 13.83
CA ALA A 115 0.66 -23.57 12.45
C ALA A 115 1.87 -24.45 12.06
N ASP A 116 1.82 -25.04 10.87
CA ASP A 116 2.88 -25.92 10.34
C ASP A 116 3.92 -25.12 9.55
N ALA A 117 5.21 -25.46 9.69
CA ALA A 117 6.32 -24.90 8.92
C ALA A 117 6.37 -23.36 9.00
N LEU A 118 6.63 -22.85 10.22
CA LEU A 118 6.84 -21.43 10.47
C LEU A 118 8.00 -20.89 9.62
N VAL A 119 7.85 -19.68 9.10
CA VAL A 119 8.87 -19.02 8.27
C VAL A 119 9.52 -17.90 9.06
N GLU A 120 8.73 -17.06 9.71
CA GLU A 120 9.19 -15.96 10.55
C GLU A 120 8.68 -16.08 11.99
N LEU A 121 9.44 -15.52 12.93
CA LEU A 121 9.10 -15.39 14.35
C LEU A 121 9.63 -14.08 14.91
N GLU A 122 8.78 -13.36 15.63
CA GLU A 122 9.16 -12.22 16.46
C GLU A 122 8.50 -12.28 17.84
N VAL A 123 9.19 -11.83 18.89
CA VAL A 123 8.69 -11.92 20.28
C VAL A 123 8.69 -10.56 20.96
N VAL A 124 7.52 -10.12 21.38
CA VAL A 124 7.32 -8.82 22.05
C VAL A 124 6.95 -9.01 23.51
N ASN A 125 7.68 -8.32 24.37
CA ASN A 125 7.40 -8.28 25.81
C ASN A 125 6.69 -6.98 26.16
N LEU A 126 5.38 -7.05 26.38
CA LEU A 126 4.59 -5.97 26.94
C LEU A 126 4.62 -6.03 28.47
N ALA A 127 4.07 -5.00 29.14
CA ALA A 127 4.15 -4.89 30.60
C ALA A 127 3.52 -6.07 31.36
N ASP A 128 2.44 -6.66 30.84
CA ASP A 128 1.67 -7.73 31.49
C ASP A 128 1.57 -9.04 30.68
N ARG A 129 2.08 -9.08 29.45
CA ARG A 129 1.97 -10.22 28.53
C ARG A 129 3.17 -10.33 27.60
N GLN A 130 3.32 -11.51 27.00
CA GLN A 130 4.34 -11.80 26.00
C GLN A 130 3.63 -12.30 24.74
N LEU A 131 3.89 -11.62 23.63
CA LEU A 131 3.30 -11.89 22.32
C LEU A 131 4.34 -12.52 21.41
N PHE A 132 3.87 -13.42 20.55
CA PHE A 132 4.64 -14.06 19.50
C PHE A 132 3.95 -13.71 18.19
N PHE A 133 4.68 -13.13 17.25
CA PHE A 133 4.22 -12.91 15.88
C PHE A 133 4.89 -13.94 15.01
N THR A 134 4.11 -14.69 14.23
CA THR A 134 4.66 -15.75 13.37
C THR A 134 4.04 -15.72 12.00
N SER A 135 4.81 -16.03 10.97
CA SER A 135 4.27 -16.41 9.66
C SER A 135 4.52 -17.91 9.42
N SER A 136 3.71 -18.54 8.58
CA SER A 136 3.85 -19.98 8.28
C SER A 136 3.60 -20.28 6.82
N ARG A 137 4.28 -21.28 6.25
CA ARG A 137 4.21 -21.56 4.81
C ARG A 137 2.79 -21.78 4.27
N GLN A 138 1.86 -22.22 5.13
CA GLN A 138 0.45 -22.46 4.77
C GLN A 138 -0.50 -21.37 5.29
N GLY A 139 0.00 -20.36 6.00
CA GLY A 139 -0.77 -19.19 6.42
C GLY A 139 -0.99 -18.21 5.27
N THR A 140 -1.73 -17.13 5.53
CA THR A 140 -2.03 -16.04 4.57
C THR A 140 -1.63 -14.67 5.12
N GLY A 141 -0.81 -14.63 6.17
CA GLY A 141 -0.40 -13.40 6.86
C GLY A 141 0.40 -13.70 8.14
N VAL A 142 0.21 -12.88 9.17
CA VAL A 142 0.90 -12.97 10.45
C VAL A 142 -0.06 -13.41 11.54
N ASP A 143 0.28 -14.46 12.28
CA ASP A 143 -0.47 -14.88 13.46
C ASP A 143 0.14 -14.25 14.72
N CYS A 144 -0.69 -13.59 15.53
CA CYS A 144 -0.32 -13.10 16.86
C CYS A 144 -0.79 -14.09 17.92
N TRP A 145 0.13 -14.54 18.76
CA TRP A 145 -0.12 -15.47 19.86
C TRP A 145 0.25 -14.87 21.20
N GLU A 146 -0.60 -15.06 22.21
CA GLU A 146 -0.25 -14.76 23.60
C GLU A 146 0.28 -16.01 24.31
N ARG A 147 1.36 -15.86 25.07
CA ARG A 147 1.89 -16.95 25.89
C ARG A 147 1.10 -17.10 27.19
N GLY A 148 0.42 -18.23 27.32
CA GLY A 148 -0.31 -18.62 28.52
C GLY A 148 0.59 -18.96 29.72
N ALA A 149 -0.01 -18.98 30.92
CA ALA A 149 0.69 -19.31 32.17
C ALA A 149 1.19 -20.76 32.25
N ASP A 150 0.67 -21.66 31.41
CA ASP A 150 1.14 -23.04 31.25
C ASP A 150 2.32 -23.16 30.27
N GLY A 151 2.72 -22.05 29.65
CA GLY A 151 3.80 -21.95 28.66
C GLY A 151 3.37 -22.23 27.23
N ASN A 152 2.09 -22.54 26.96
CA ASN A 152 1.58 -22.74 25.61
C ASN A 152 1.18 -21.41 24.98
N LEU A 153 1.21 -21.34 23.64
CA LEU A 153 0.74 -20.16 22.91
C LEU A 153 -0.76 -20.29 22.61
N GLN A 154 -1.47 -19.17 22.71
CA GLN A 154 -2.89 -19.05 22.39
C GLN A 154 -3.07 -18.02 21.29
N LEU A 155 -3.72 -18.39 20.19
CA LEU A 155 -3.98 -17.47 19.08
C LEU A 155 -4.85 -16.32 19.56
N MET A 156 -4.38 -15.10 19.35
CA MET A 156 -5.06 -13.86 19.67
C MET A 156 -5.71 -13.25 18.44
N GLU A 157 -4.92 -13.12 17.37
CA GLU A 157 -5.29 -12.39 16.17
C GLU A 157 -4.64 -13.04 14.95
N ASN A 158 -5.35 -13.05 13.81
CA ASN A 158 -4.77 -13.37 12.50
C ASN A 158 -4.71 -12.03 11.78
N ILE A 159 -3.51 -11.54 11.52
CA ILE A 159 -3.23 -10.22 10.98
C ILE A 159 -3.04 -10.40 9.47
N GLU A 160 -3.96 -9.82 8.72
CA GLU A 160 -3.90 -9.77 7.26
C GLU A 160 -3.10 -8.53 6.86
N VAL A 161 -1.98 -8.74 6.17
CA VAL A 161 -1.11 -7.67 5.67
C VAL A 161 -0.90 -7.92 4.17
N GLY A 162 -1.23 -6.94 3.34
CA GLY A 162 -1.10 -7.01 1.87
C GLY A 162 -2.41 -7.28 1.12
N SER A 163 -2.33 -7.30 -0.21
CA SER A 163 -3.50 -7.24 -1.11
C SER A 163 -4.05 -8.59 -1.61
N ASP A 164 -3.39 -9.73 -1.36
CA ASP A 164 -3.83 -11.06 -1.84
C ASP A 164 -3.74 -12.13 -0.74
N GLN A 165 -4.84 -12.85 -0.51
CA GLN A 165 -5.01 -13.83 0.57
C GLN A 165 -4.73 -15.29 0.11
N THR A 166 -3.99 -15.50 -0.99
CA THR A 166 -3.83 -16.86 -1.58
C THR A 166 -2.63 -17.68 -1.09
N GLY A 167 -1.79 -17.17 -0.17
CA GLY A 167 -0.72 -17.91 0.53
C GLY A 167 0.26 -17.01 1.29
N ASN A 168 1.18 -17.59 2.07
CA ASN A 168 2.17 -16.83 2.84
C ASN A 168 3.33 -16.35 1.94
N ASP A 169 3.60 -15.07 2.06
CA ASP A 169 4.54 -14.26 1.32
C ASP A 169 5.44 -13.41 2.25
N ILE A 170 5.28 -13.55 3.56
CA ILE A 170 6.06 -12.78 4.54
C ILE A 170 7.52 -13.24 4.49
N ALA A 171 8.39 -12.30 4.13
CA ALA A 171 9.83 -12.47 3.98
C ALA A 171 10.63 -11.90 5.15
N GLY A 172 9.99 -11.20 6.09
CA GLY A 172 10.64 -10.69 7.29
C GLY A 172 9.64 -10.09 8.27
N LEU A 173 9.89 -10.31 9.56
CA LEU A 173 9.22 -9.66 10.68
C LEU A 173 10.29 -9.02 11.55
N VAL A 174 10.12 -7.75 11.93
CA VAL A 174 11.01 -7.08 12.89
C VAL A 174 10.19 -6.21 13.82
N VAL A 175 10.51 -6.24 15.12
CA VAL A 175 9.87 -5.35 16.09
C VAL A 175 10.79 -4.17 16.41
N VAL A 176 10.24 -2.96 16.30
CA VAL A 176 10.93 -1.70 16.60
C VAL A 176 10.14 -0.88 17.60
N THR A 177 10.83 -0.11 18.46
CA THR A 177 10.17 0.87 19.35
C THR A 177 10.23 2.26 18.72
N LEU A 178 9.07 2.84 18.41
CA LEU A 178 8.91 4.17 17.80
C LEU A 178 8.03 5.03 18.70
N GLY A 179 8.44 6.26 19.01
CA GLY A 179 7.68 7.13 19.93
C GLY A 179 7.53 6.59 21.36
N GLY A 180 8.26 5.53 21.70
CA GLY A 180 8.11 4.79 22.97
C GLY A 180 7.14 3.60 22.92
N GLU A 181 6.50 3.35 21.78
CA GLU A 181 5.55 2.24 21.58
C GLU A 181 6.11 1.17 20.62
N PRO A 182 5.82 -0.12 20.86
CA PRO A 182 6.27 -1.20 20.00
C PRO A 182 5.46 -1.24 18.69
N HIS A 183 6.18 -1.39 17.58
CA HIS A 183 5.64 -1.55 16.24
C HIS A 183 6.21 -2.81 15.61
N LEU A 184 5.37 -3.56 14.91
CA LEU A 184 5.76 -4.70 14.09
C LEU A 184 5.91 -4.22 12.64
N LEU A 185 7.09 -4.42 12.07
CA LEU A 185 7.32 -4.29 10.64
C LEU A 185 7.09 -5.65 9.97
N VAL A 186 6.40 -5.62 8.83
CA VAL A 186 6.02 -6.81 8.06
C VAL A 186 6.43 -6.60 6.61
N LEU A 187 7.40 -7.40 6.14
CA LEU A 187 7.89 -7.37 4.77
C LEU A 187 7.23 -8.48 3.94
N SER A 188 6.46 -8.12 2.91
CA SER A 188 5.83 -9.07 2.00
C SER A 188 6.59 -9.15 0.66
N SER A 189 6.82 -10.39 0.22
CA SER A 189 7.41 -10.71 -1.08
C SER A 189 6.42 -10.77 -2.24
N PHE A 190 5.12 -10.86 -1.98
CA PHE A 190 4.11 -10.94 -3.03
C PHE A 190 3.79 -9.55 -3.57
N ASP A 191 3.42 -8.63 -2.68
CA ASP A 191 3.09 -7.24 -3.04
C ASP A 191 4.32 -6.31 -3.04
N ASN A 192 5.48 -6.83 -2.61
CA ASN A 192 6.74 -6.09 -2.52
C ASN A 192 6.59 -4.85 -1.63
N SER A 193 5.95 -5.03 -0.47
CA SER A 193 5.67 -3.97 0.49
C SER A 193 6.33 -4.19 1.84
N LEU A 194 6.58 -3.08 2.54
CA LEU A 194 6.85 -3.04 3.96
C LEU A 194 5.66 -2.35 4.64
N SER A 195 5.04 -3.01 5.60
CA SER A 195 3.97 -2.46 6.43
C SER A 195 4.43 -2.29 7.87
N THR A 196 3.92 -1.28 8.55
CA THR A 196 4.13 -1.06 10.00
C THR A 196 2.80 -1.14 10.73
N LEU A 197 2.77 -1.95 11.78
CA LEU A 197 1.61 -2.13 12.65
C LEU A 197 1.98 -1.70 14.05
N ARG A 198 1.24 -0.76 14.63
CA ARG A 198 1.38 -0.44 16.05
C ARG A 198 0.82 -1.58 16.89
N ILE A 199 1.60 -2.05 17.86
CA ILE A 199 1.17 -3.09 18.81
C ILE A 199 0.56 -2.38 20.01
N GLU A 200 -0.75 -2.55 20.18
CA GLU A 200 -1.50 -1.89 21.24
C GLU A 200 -1.23 -2.55 22.61
N SER A 201 -1.51 -1.81 23.68
CA SER A 201 -1.30 -2.29 25.05
C SER A 201 -2.15 -3.53 25.41
N ASP A 202 -3.24 -3.78 24.69
CA ASP A 202 -4.07 -4.98 24.82
C ASP A 202 -3.63 -6.13 23.91
N GLY A 203 -2.55 -5.95 23.16
CA GLY A 203 -1.94 -6.92 22.25
C GLY A 203 -2.58 -7.02 20.87
N SER A 204 -3.62 -6.23 20.58
CA SER A 204 -4.12 -6.06 19.21
C SER A 204 -3.14 -5.25 18.36
N THR A 205 -3.29 -5.32 17.04
CA THR A 205 -2.46 -4.56 16.11
C THR A 205 -3.28 -3.59 15.26
N THR A 206 -2.71 -2.43 14.97
CA THR A 206 -3.30 -1.43 14.08
C THR A 206 -2.32 -1.09 12.97
N LEU A 207 -2.72 -1.26 11.70
CA LEU A 207 -1.93 -0.83 10.56
C LEU A 207 -1.75 0.69 10.57
N VAL A 208 -0.51 1.17 10.48
CA VAL A 208 -0.16 2.60 10.50
C VAL A 208 0.20 3.09 9.10
N SER A 209 1.06 2.36 8.40
CA SER A 209 1.61 2.79 7.12
C SER A 209 2.10 1.58 6.33
N THR A 210 2.07 1.69 5.00
CA THR A 210 2.63 0.71 4.08
C THR A 210 3.39 1.44 2.99
N VAL A 211 4.62 1.01 2.69
CA VAL A 211 5.38 1.44 1.51
C VAL A 211 5.53 0.26 0.54
N SER A 212 5.29 0.50 -0.73
CA SER A 212 5.35 -0.48 -1.83
C SER A 212 5.76 0.19 -3.13
N SER A 213 5.78 -0.57 -4.22
CA SER A 213 6.04 -0.02 -5.56
C SER A 213 5.05 1.06 -6.00
N ALA A 214 3.85 1.12 -5.39
CA ALA A 214 2.86 2.16 -5.66
C ALA A 214 3.27 3.54 -5.13
N ASN A 215 4.03 3.60 -4.02
CA ASN A 215 4.24 4.84 -3.27
C ASN A 215 5.69 5.12 -2.84
N THR A 216 6.70 4.34 -3.29
CA THR A 216 8.13 4.73 -3.51
C THR A 216 9.11 3.55 -3.45
N LEU A 217 8.72 2.40 -2.89
CA LEU A 217 9.59 1.25 -2.66
C LEU A 217 9.68 0.36 -3.92
N SER A 218 10.64 0.67 -4.79
CA SER A 218 10.82 -0.02 -6.08
C SER A 218 11.66 -1.29 -5.94
N ILE A 219 11.14 -2.27 -5.22
CA ILE A 219 11.79 -3.58 -5.02
C ILE A 219 11.01 -4.72 -5.68
N SER A 220 11.67 -5.86 -5.87
CA SER A 220 11.05 -7.09 -6.35
C SER A 220 11.63 -8.28 -5.63
N ASN A 221 10.76 -9.17 -5.13
CA ASN A 221 11.12 -10.34 -4.33
C ASN A 221 12.05 -9.97 -3.15
N PRO A 222 11.57 -9.16 -2.19
CA PRO A 222 12.27 -8.94 -0.93
C PRO A 222 12.54 -10.25 -0.21
N THR A 223 13.65 -10.29 0.52
CA THR A 223 14.21 -11.52 1.10
C THR A 223 14.55 -11.41 2.56
N ASP A 224 14.85 -10.21 3.06
CA ASP A 224 15.33 -10.02 4.42
C ASP A 224 15.11 -8.58 4.90
N LEU A 225 14.96 -8.39 6.20
CA LEU A 225 14.61 -7.12 6.86
C LEU A 225 15.42 -6.93 8.14
N GLU A 226 16.07 -5.78 8.25
CA GLU A 226 16.81 -5.36 9.44
C GLU A 226 16.39 -3.95 9.88
N VAL A 227 16.51 -3.61 11.16
CA VAL A 227 16.23 -2.26 11.68
C VAL A 227 17.39 -1.75 12.52
N VAL A 228 17.85 -0.54 12.20
CA VAL A 228 18.92 0.16 12.91
C VAL A 228 18.49 1.56 13.32
N THR A 229 19.16 2.13 14.30
CA THR A 229 18.96 3.52 14.71
C THR A 229 20.25 4.31 14.54
N VAL A 230 20.19 5.40 13.78
CA VAL A 230 21.30 6.36 13.59
C VAL A 230 20.82 7.72 14.04
N ASP A 231 21.56 8.36 14.96
CA ASP A 231 21.21 9.67 15.54
C ASP A 231 19.75 9.78 16.04
N GLY A 232 19.25 8.72 16.67
CA GLY A 232 17.87 8.64 17.18
C GLY A 232 16.79 8.40 16.13
N GLN A 233 17.13 8.39 14.84
CA GLN A 233 16.24 8.05 13.73
C GLN A 233 16.34 6.56 13.40
N SER A 234 15.21 5.86 13.37
CA SER A 234 15.15 4.45 12.99
C SER A 234 15.04 4.29 11.47
N TYR A 235 15.73 3.28 10.94
CA TYR A 235 15.74 2.92 9.52
C TYR A 235 15.54 1.42 9.37
N ALA A 236 14.60 1.02 8.52
CA ALA A 236 14.47 -0.35 8.04
C ALA A 236 15.33 -0.54 6.78
N LEU A 237 16.12 -1.60 6.74
CA LEU A 237 16.96 -2.00 5.62
C LEU A 237 16.40 -3.29 5.02
N ILE A 238 16.14 -3.27 3.72
CA ILE A 238 15.47 -4.37 3.01
C ILE A 238 16.40 -4.87 1.92
N THR A 239 16.68 -6.18 1.88
CA THR A 239 17.26 -6.81 0.69
C THR A 239 16.18 -7.36 -0.21
N ALA A 240 16.42 -7.28 -1.53
CA ALA A 240 15.47 -7.79 -2.51
C ALA A 240 16.15 -8.44 -3.72
N ALA A 241 16.13 -9.77 -3.73
CA ALA A 241 16.80 -10.59 -4.73
C ALA A 241 16.31 -10.33 -6.17
N GLY A 242 15.01 -10.12 -6.38
CA GLY A 242 14.46 -9.88 -7.73
C GLY A 242 14.94 -8.57 -8.34
N SER A 243 15.15 -7.55 -7.50
CA SER A 243 15.67 -6.24 -7.90
C SER A 243 17.19 -6.10 -7.79
N ASN A 244 17.88 -7.04 -7.14
CA ASN A 244 19.31 -6.97 -6.79
C ASN A 244 19.62 -5.69 -5.98
N SER A 245 18.80 -5.38 -4.97
CA SER A 245 18.89 -4.09 -4.29
C SER A 245 18.86 -4.21 -2.77
N ILE A 246 19.37 -3.15 -2.14
CA ILE A 246 19.19 -2.82 -0.73
C ILE A 246 18.40 -1.52 -0.70
N SER A 247 17.27 -1.48 -0.01
CA SER A 247 16.47 -0.26 0.19
C SER A 247 16.51 0.16 1.65
N VAL A 248 16.56 1.48 1.90
CA VAL A 248 16.54 2.06 3.24
C VAL A 248 15.26 2.89 3.40
N VAL A 249 14.50 2.60 4.46
CA VAL A 249 13.23 3.25 4.77
C VAL A 249 13.34 3.91 6.14
N ALA A 250 13.22 5.23 6.22
CA ALA A 250 13.14 5.95 7.48
C ALA A 250 11.76 5.75 8.13
N LEU A 251 11.77 5.54 9.45
CA LEU A 251 10.57 5.32 10.28
C LEU A 251 10.40 6.48 11.26
N ASP A 252 9.35 7.28 11.14
CA ASP A 252 9.13 8.36 12.12
C ASP A 252 8.65 7.83 13.49
N GLU A 253 8.43 8.74 14.45
CA GLU A 253 8.00 8.37 15.81
C GLU A 253 6.62 7.70 15.85
N ASN A 254 5.77 7.90 14.85
CA ASN A 254 4.43 7.33 14.76
C ASN A 254 4.38 6.04 13.94
N GLY A 255 5.46 5.69 13.25
CA GLY A 255 5.54 4.56 12.34
C GLY A 255 5.34 4.92 10.87
N SER A 256 5.14 6.18 10.49
CA SER A 256 5.07 6.55 9.07
C SER A 256 6.44 6.33 8.39
N MET A 257 6.39 5.92 7.13
CA MET A 257 7.55 5.41 6.40
C MET A 257 7.90 6.25 5.18
N ARG A 258 9.20 6.45 4.94
CA ARG A 258 9.70 7.11 3.74
C ARG A 258 10.97 6.42 3.24
N VAL A 259 10.99 6.02 1.96
CA VAL A 259 12.22 5.51 1.34
C VAL A 259 13.24 6.66 1.23
N VAL A 260 14.44 6.45 1.77
CA VAL A 260 15.50 7.48 1.84
C VAL A 260 16.72 7.14 0.99
N ASP A 261 16.93 5.86 0.72
CA ASP A 261 18.00 5.41 -0.18
C ASP A 261 17.65 4.05 -0.80
N GLN A 262 18.23 3.78 -1.95
CA GLN A 262 18.19 2.47 -2.58
C GLN A 262 19.46 2.25 -3.39
N VAL A 263 20.17 1.17 -3.10
CA VAL A 263 21.41 0.80 -3.79
C VAL A 263 21.18 -0.47 -4.59
N ASN A 264 21.58 -0.45 -5.86
CA ASN A 264 21.56 -1.62 -6.72
C ASN A 264 22.94 -2.24 -6.89
N ASP A 265 22.96 -3.55 -7.03
CA ASP A 265 24.18 -4.30 -7.27
C ASP A 265 24.86 -3.89 -8.58
N THR A 266 26.18 -3.84 -8.54
CA THR A 266 27.07 -3.58 -9.67
C THR A 266 28.22 -4.59 -9.68
N LEU A 267 29.18 -4.47 -10.60
CA LEU A 267 30.37 -5.33 -10.61
C LEU A 267 31.36 -5.02 -9.48
N ASP A 268 31.21 -3.87 -8.81
CA ASP A 268 32.06 -3.42 -7.71
C ASP A 268 31.52 -3.91 -6.35
N THR A 269 30.24 -4.29 -6.31
CA THR A 269 29.59 -4.97 -5.19
C THR A 269 29.40 -6.46 -5.48
N ARG A 270 28.99 -7.24 -4.48
CA ARG A 270 28.85 -8.71 -4.55
C ARG A 270 27.52 -9.19 -3.96
N PHE A 271 26.44 -8.45 -4.18
CA PHE A 271 25.12 -8.78 -3.64
C PHE A 271 24.06 -8.95 -4.74
N GLN A 272 24.46 -9.40 -5.94
CA GLN A 272 23.48 -9.82 -6.94
C GLN A 272 22.50 -10.83 -6.32
N SER A 273 21.21 -10.69 -6.59
CA SER A 273 20.16 -11.45 -5.90
C SER A 273 20.34 -11.38 -4.38
N ALA A 274 20.50 -10.18 -3.82
CA ALA A 274 20.71 -9.97 -2.38
C ALA A 274 19.71 -10.79 -1.56
N THR A 275 20.23 -11.65 -0.67
CA THR A 275 19.43 -12.62 0.09
C THR A 275 19.54 -12.47 1.60
N ILE A 276 20.67 -11.94 2.10
CA ILE A 276 20.95 -11.85 3.53
C ILE A 276 21.55 -10.47 3.81
N ILE A 277 21.02 -9.79 4.83
CA ILE A 277 21.58 -8.55 5.39
C ILE A 277 21.70 -8.68 6.89
N GLU A 278 22.85 -8.26 7.40
CA GLU A 278 23.13 -8.27 8.84
C GLU A 278 23.69 -6.92 9.25
N THR A 279 23.28 -6.44 10.42
CA THR A 279 23.63 -5.11 10.89
C THR A 279 24.21 -5.13 12.29
N VAL A 280 25.14 -4.21 12.57
CA VAL A 280 25.58 -3.95 13.94
C VAL A 280 25.96 -2.50 14.14
N THR A 281 25.62 -1.96 15.30
CA THR A 281 25.97 -0.59 15.68
C THR A 281 27.10 -0.59 16.70
N VAL A 282 28.20 0.07 16.38
CA VAL A 282 29.37 0.20 17.26
C VAL A 282 29.76 1.66 17.37
N GLN A 283 29.76 2.20 18.59
CA GLN A 283 30.14 3.59 18.86
C GLN A 283 29.36 4.64 18.04
N GLY A 284 28.12 4.33 17.64
CA GLY A 284 27.26 5.19 16.83
C GLY A 284 27.36 4.94 15.32
N GLN A 285 28.39 4.20 14.87
CA GLN A 285 28.53 3.80 13.47
C GLN A 285 27.76 2.51 13.23
N VAL A 286 26.95 2.48 12.17
CA VAL A 286 26.25 1.28 11.70
C VAL A 286 27.07 0.61 10.62
N PHE A 287 27.35 -0.68 10.80
CA PHE A 287 27.90 -1.55 9.77
C PHE A 287 26.78 -2.41 9.20
N VAL A 288 26.75 -2.52 7.88
CA VAL A 288 25.76 -3.28 7.12
C VAL A 288 26.52 -4.28 6.26
N LEU A 289 26.29 -5.57 6.45
CA LEU A 289 26.93 -6.62 5.68
C LEU A 289 25.89 -7.33 4.82
N VAL A 290 26.12 -7.39 3.52
CA VAL A 290 25.17 -7.96 2.56
C VAL A 290 25.84 -9.04 1.72
N SER A 291 25.08 -10.11 1.48
CA SER A 291 25.47 -11.19 0.56
C SER A 291 24.36 -11.50 -0.45
N GLY A 292 24.76 -12.20 -1.52
CA GLY A 292 23.87 -12.67 -2.57
C GLY A 292 24.54 -13.77 -3.38
N THR A 293 24.06 -14.00 -4.59
CA THR A 293 24.50 -15.06 -5.51
C THR A 293 25.71 -14.68 -6.38
N ASP A 294 26.41 -13.57 -6.10
CA ASP A 294 27.65 -13.18 -6.83
C ASP A 294 28.93 -13.57 -6.05
N ASP A 295 28.84 -14.62 -5.23
CA ASP A 295 29.97 -15.27 -4.56
C ASP A 295 30.86 -14.27 -3.78
N GLY A 296 30.31 -13.63 -2.75
CA GLY A 296 31.07 -12.66 -1.95
C GLY A 296 30.29 -11.99 -0.83
N LEU A 297 30.98 -11.05 -0.19
CA LEU A 297 30.46 -10.19 0.88
C LEU A 297 30.69 -8.72 0.50
N THR A 298 29.69 -7.89 0.76
CA THR A 298 29.80 -6.42 0.65
C THR A 298 29.53 -5.78 2.00
N LEU A 299 30.52 -5.07 2.53
CA LEU A 299 30.41 -4.28 3.75
C LEU A 299 30.13 -2.82 3.39
N MET A 300 29.14 -2.26 4.06
CA MET A 300 28.70 -0.87 3.94
C MET A 300 28.57 -0.24 5.33
N THR A 301 28.43 1.08 5.37
CA THR A 301 27.98 1.82 6.56
C THR A 301 26.75 2.65 6.24
N LEU A 302 25.86 2.80 7.21
CA LEU A 302 24.71 3.69 7.08
C LEU A 302 25.08 5.06 7.65
N LEU A 303 25.14 6.06 6.78
CA LEU A 303 25.41 7.45 7.14
C LEU A 303 24.17 8.10 7.77
N PRO A 304 24.34 9.15 8.61
CA PRO A 304 23.24 10.03 9.00
C PRO A 304 22.42 10.47 7.79
N GLY A 305 21.09 10.51 7.93
CA GLY A 305 20.17 10.75 6.82
C GLY A 305 19.76 9.49 6.05
N GLY A 306 20.39 8.34 6.31
CA GLY A 306 19.97 7.03 5.81
C GLY A 306 20.62 6.61 4.48
N ARG A 307 21.73 7.24 4.10
CA ARG A 307 22.49 6.90 2.89
C ARG A 307 23.45 5.74 3.17
N LEU A 308 23.45 4.72 2.32
CA LEU A 308 24.45 3.65 2.36
C LEU A 308 25.75 4.09 1.69
N LEU A 309 26.87 3.82 2.35
CA LEU A 309 28.21 4.05 1.79
C LEU A 309 28.97 2.73 1.70
N HIS A 310 29.54 2.44 0.54
CA HIS A 310 30.39 1.27 0.33
C HIS A 310 31.71 1.38 1.11
N LEU A 311 32.02 0.35 1.91
CA LEU A 311 33.28 0.28 2.64
C LEU A 311 34.26 -0.67 1.94
N GLU A 312 33.85 -1.92 1.74
CA GLU A 312 34.71 -2.97 1.18
C GLU A 312 33.88 -4.11 0.57
N THR A 313 34.44 -4.74 -0.47
CA THR A 313 33.89 -5.96 -1.08
C THR A 313 34.95 -7.07 -1.05
N ILE A 314 34.57 -8.27 -0.59
CA ILE A 314 35.41 -9.48 -0.70
C ILE A 314 34.73 -10.48 -1.63
N ALA A 315 35.46 -10.93 -2.65
CA ALA A 315 35.02 -12.01 -3.54
C ALA A 315 35.41 -13.39 -2.99
N ASP A 316 34.68 -14.41 -3.44
CA ASP A 316 34.99 -15.80 -3.13
C ASP A 316 36.38 -16.22 -3.63
N SER A 317 36.96 -17.12 -2.86
CA SER A 317 38.20 -17.80 -3.15
C SER A 317 38.22 -19.14 -2.44
N MET A 318 39.13 -20.02 -2.86
CA MET A 318 39.39 -21.29 -2.17
C MET A 318 39.75 -21.15 -0.68
N GLN A 319 40.08 -19.94 -0.21
CA GLN A 319 40.40 -19.67 1.20
C GLN A 319 39.17 -19.15 1.94
N THR A 320 38.42 -18.24 1.34
CA THR A 320 37.29 -17.54 1.97
C THR A 320 36.00 -18.35 1.94
N GLY A 321 35.74 -19.16 0.91
CA GLY A 321 34.58 -20.07 0.87
C GLY A 321 33.22 -19.38 0.87
N LEU A 322 33.10 -18.29 0.12
CA LEU A 322 31.92 -17.41 0.05
C LEU A 322 30.99 -17.73 -1.13
N THR A 323 31.09 -18.92 -1.73
CA THR A 323 30.20 -19.34 -2.81
C THR A 323 28.77 -19.52 -2.28
N ASP A 324 27.80 -18.82 -2.87
CA ASP A 324 26.36 -18.89 -2.55
C ASP A 324 26.08 -19.01 -1.04
N ILE A 325 26.32 -17.93 -0.29
CA ILE A 325 26.13 -17.88 1.17
C ILE A 325 24.68 -18.19 1.52
N THR A 326 24.46 -19.20 2.38
CA THR A 326 23.15 -19.67 2.82
C THR A 326 22.71 -19.04 4.14
N THR A 327 23.65 -18.64 4.99
CA THR A 327 23.37 -17.97 6.25
C THR A 327 24.61 -17.22 6.75
N LEU A 328 24.39 -16.16 7.50
CA LEU A 328 25.40 -15.26 8.05
C LEU A 328 25.03 -14.96 9.52
N SER A 329 26.03 -14.65 10.36
CA SER A 329 25.79 -13.96 11.63
C SER A 329 26.86 -12.91 11.85
N MET A 330 26.46 -11.69 12.21
CA MET A 330 27.35 -10.58 12.54
C MET A 330 27.10 -10.10 13.96
N SER A 331 28.12 -10.08 14.82
CA SER A 331 27.94 -9.62 16.21
C SER A 331 29.20 -9.03 16.82
N VAL A 332 29.01 -8.12 17.79
CA VAL A 332 30.12 -7.54 18.55
C VAL A 332 30.51 -8.48 19.69
N VAL A 333 31.76 -8.96 19.64
CA VAL A 333 32.35 -9.83 20.67
C VAL A 333 33.70 -9.25 21.10
N GLY A 334 33.75 -8.75 22.34
CA GLY A 334 34.96 -8.10 22.86
C GLY A 334 35.26 -6.80 22.11
N ASN A 335 36.38 -6.75 21.39
CA ASN A 335 36.86 -5.59 20.65
C ASN A 335 36.74 -5.77 19.13
N ASP A 336 35.90 -6.70 18.70
CA ASP A 336 35.80 -7.12 17.32
C ASP A 336 34.33 -7.31 16.94
N ILE A 337 34.00 -7.02 15.68
CA ILE A 337 32.79 -7.50 15.05
C ILE A 337 33.15 -8.85 14.41
N GLU A 338 32.61 -9.93 14.95
CA GLU A 338 32.81 -11.29 14.45
C GLU A 338 31.72 -11.60 13.42
N ILE A 339 32.14 -12.16 12.29
CA ILE A 339 31.29 -12.49 11.15
C ILE A 339 31.50 -13.97 10.83
N PHE A 340 30.40 -14.72 10.82
CA PHE A 340 30.40 -16.14 10.44
C PHE A 340 29.55 -16.36 9.21
N THR A 341 30.02 -17.20 8.28
CA THR A 341 29.31 -17.50 7.03
C THR A 341 29.29 -18.99 6.75
N SER A 342 28.23 -19.47 6.11
CA SER A 342 28.18 -20.78 5.44
C SER A 342 27.56 -20.62 4.06
N GLY A 343 27.90 -21.47 3.10
CA GLY A 343 27.38 -21.40 1.73
C GLY A 343 27.38 -22.76 1.02
N GLU A 344 26.69 -22.87 -0.12
CA GLU A 344 26.48 -24.14 -0.83
C GLU A 344 27.78 -24.76 -1.37
N GLY A 345 28.77 -23.92 -1.71
CA GLY A 345 30.08 -24.36 -2.20
C GLY A 345 31.06 -24.77 -1.10
N LEU A 346 30.71 -24.52 0.17
CA LEU A 346 31.57 -24.74 1.33
C LEU A 346 31.01 -25.84 2.25
N THR A 347 31.88 -26.73 2.73
CA THR A 347 31.57 -27.54 3.92
C THR A 347 32.32 -26.93 5.08
N GLY A 348 31.65 -26.15 5.92
CA GLY A 348 32.31 -25.43 7.00
C GLY A 348 31.73 -24.06 7.35
N LEU A 349 32.44 -23.39 8.27
CA LEU A 349 32.20 -21.99 8.64
C LEU A 349 33.36 -21.12 8.15
N GLY A 350 33.05 -20.08 7.39
CA GLY A 350 33.96 -18.96 7.16
C GLY A 350 33.92 -18.02 8.37
N HIS A 351 35.09 -17.55 8.81
CA HIS A 351 35.22 -16.62 9.93
C HIS A 351 35.97 -15.36 9.49
N PHE A 352 35.29 -14.23 9.61
CA PHE A 352 35.81 -12.91 9.30
C PHE A 352 35.67 -12.00 10.50
N ARG A 353 36.46 -10.91 10.49
CA ARG A 353 36.49 -9.95 11.58
C ARG A 353 36.67 -8.53 11.08
N VAL A 354 35.96 -7.60 11.71
CA VAL A 354 36.24 -6.15 11.64
C VAL A 354 36.71 -5.68 13.02
N ALA A 355 37.86 -5.03 13.08
CA ALA A 355 38.44 -4.57 14.34
C ALA A 355 37.81 -3.27 14.84
N ILE A 356 37.47 -3.17 16.13
CA ILE A 356 36.86 -1.98 16.73
C ILE A 356 37.91 -1.01 17.30
N GLU A 357 39.11 -1.49 17.67
CA GLU A 357 40.15 -0.66 18.35
C GLU A 357 40.68 0.52 17.52
N GLY A 358 40.29 0.64 16.25
CA GLY A 358 40.65 1.74 15.36
C GLY A 358 39.51 2.70 15.02
N LEU A 359 38.27 2.44 15.45
CA LEU A 359 37.15 3.34 15.17
C LEU A 359 37.28 4.64 15.96
N GLY A 360 36.92 5.74 15.31
CA GLY A 360 36.92 7.10 15.83
C GLY A 360 35.53 7.57 16.26
N ALA A 361 35.35 8.89 16.29
CA ALA A 361 34.10 9.56 16.63
C ALA A 361 33.12 9.56 15.45
N VAL A 362 31.82 9.45 15.75
CA VAL A 362 30.73 9.69 14.80
C VAL A 362 30.07 11.00 15.20
N GLU A 363 30.25 12.05 14.41
CA GLU A 363 29.84 13.42 14.74
C GLU A 363 29.11 14.08 13.57
N ILE A 364 28.07 14.85 13.90
CA ILE A 364 27.25 15.61 12.96
C ILE A 364 27.32 17.07 13.37
N ALA A 365 27.65 17.95 12.43
CA ALA A 365 27.73 19.37 12.66
C ALA A 365 26.35 20.00 12.82
N ALA A 366 26.32 21.13 13.52
CA ALA A 366 25.12 21.96 13.61
C ALA A 366 24.76 22.58 12.24
N ALA A 367 23.46 22.65 11.95
CA ALA A 367 22.87 23.23 10.72
C ALA A 367 23.20 24.72 10.43
N SER A 368 24.10 25.34 11.19
CA SER A 368 24.56 26.72 10.98
C SER A 368 25.99 26.81 10.44
N GLY A 369 26.63 25.66 10.18
CA GLY A 369 28.06 25.52 9.97
C GLY A 369 28.84 25.42 11.29
N GLU A 370 29.82 24.52 11.31
CA GLU A 370 30.66 24.16 12.45
C GLU A 370 32.09 23.79 12.00
N ILE A 371 33.00 23.68 12.98
CA ILE A 371 34.31 23.08 12.77
C ILE A 371 34.31 21.74 13.50
N LEU A 372 34.24 20.63 12.77
CA LEU A 372 34.41 19.29 13.32
C LEU A 372 35.89 18.91 13.32
N ASN A 373 36.36 18.45 14.48
CA ASN A 373 37.71 17.91 14.62
C ASN A 373 37.57 16.45 15.01
N GLY A 374 38.02 15.57 14.12
CA GLY A 374 38.16 14.15 14.35
C GLY A 374 39.18 13.85 15.44
N THR A 375 39.38 12.56 15.65
CA THR A 375 40.26 11.97 16.63
C THR A 375 41.58 11.54 15.98
N SER A 376 42.04 10.33 16.27
CA SER A 376 43.20 9.71 15.60
C SER A 376 42.87 8.28 15.16
N GLY A 377 41.60 7.93 15.17
CA GLY A 377 41.03 6.68 14.65
C GLY A 377 40.08 7.03 13.51
N ALA A 378 39.52 6.02 12.85
CA ALA A 378 38.61 6.18 11.71
C ALA A 378 37.30 6.86 12.12
N ASP A 379 37.24 8.18 11.98
CA ASP A 379 36.10 9.01 12.31
C ASP A 379 35.06 9.03 11.18
N GLN A 380 33.82 9.33 11.54
CA GLN A 380 32.74 9.63 10.61
C GLN A 380 32.21 11.03 10.93
N LEU A 381 32.57 12.01 10.11
CA LEU A 381 32.24 13.42 10.29
C LEU A 381 31.24 13.85 9.21
N THR A 382 30.12 14.44 9.60
CA THR A 382 29.07 14.91 8.68
C THR A 382 28.81 16.41 8.88
N GLY A 383 28.98 17.25 7.85
CA GLY A 383 28.80 18.71 7.94
C GLY A 383 27.33 19.18 7.98
N ASN A 384 26.37 18.35 7.54
CA ASN A 384 24.93 18.65 7.63
C ASN A 384 24.50 19.90 6.82
N GLU A 385 24.04 21.00 7.43
CA GLU A 385 23.72 22.25 6.71
C GLU A 385 24.65 23.38 7.20
N GLY A 386 25.04 24.29 6.30
CA GLY A 386 25.91 25.42 6.60
C GLY A 386 27.30 25.26 5.98
N ASP A 387 28.16 26.27 6.19
CA ASP A 387 29.54 26.21 5.70
C ASP A 387 30.43 25.56 6.77
N ASP A 388 30.83 24.30 6.57
CA ASP A 388 31.51 23.46 7.55
C ASP A 388 33.00 23.29 7.27
N ASN A 389 33.77 23.00 8.33
CA ASN A 389 35.17 22.60 8.21
C ASN A 389 35.37 21.26 8.92
N LEU A 390 35.66 20.22 8.15
CA LEU A 390 35.81 18.84 8.61
C LEU A 390 37.30 18.47 8.59
N TYR A 391 37.86 18.12 9.75
CA TYR A 391 39.25 17.69 9.89
C TYR A 391 39.31 16.26 10.43
N GLY A 392 39.63 15.27 9.60
CA GLY A 392 39.76 13.85 10.01
C GLY A 392 40.98 13.59 10.89
N HIS A 393 42.13 14.12 10.48
CA HIS A 393 43.45 14.00 11.10
C HIS A 393 44.19 12.70 10.78
N ASN A 394 44.06 11.67 11.61
CA ASN A 394 44.79 10.42 11.47
C ASN A 394 43.76 9.31 11.55
N GLY A 395 43.90 8.27 10.76
CA GLY A 395 42.85 7.26 10.66
C GLY A 395 42.28 7.29 9.26
N ASP A 396 41.54 6.25 8.91
CA ASP A 396 40.90 6.17 7.61
C ASP A 396 39.47 6.73 7.81
N ASP A 397 39.30 8.02 7.54
CA ASP A 397 38.13 8.80 7.94
C ASP A 397 37.05 8.87 6.85
N ILE A 398 35.80 9.02 7.25
CA ILE A 398 34.67 9.29 6.35
C ILE A 398 34.21 10.74 6.59
N LEU A 399 34.38 11.59 5.59
CA LEU A 399 34.02 13.00 5.63
C LEU A 399 32.86 13.24 4.65
N VAL A 400 31.68 13.55 5.19
CA VAL A 400 30.47 13.88 4.41
C VAL A 400 30.28 15.39 4.47
N ASP A 401 30.31 16.06 3.33
CA ASP A 401 30.21 17.53 3.23
C ASP A 401 28.91 18.07 3.86
N GLY A 402 27.75 17.64 3.37
CA GLY A 402 26.47 18.27 3.68
C GLY A 402 26.06 19.30 2.62
N ALA A 403 25.29 20.30 3.03
CA ALA A 403 24.85 21.39 2.18
C ALA A 403 25.45 22.71 2.66
N GLY A 404 26.01 23.50 1.76
CA GLY A 404 26.77 24.71 2.06
C GLY A 404 28.13 24.68 1.37
N LEU A 405 29.00 25.64 1.67
CA LEU A 405 30.37 25.61 1.16
C LEU A 405 31.27 24.96 2.20
N ASP A 406 31.66 23.71 1.93
CA ASP A 406 32.37 22.88 2.89
C ASP A 406 33.85 22.72 2.57
N HIS A 407 34.65 22.65 3.63
CA HIS A 407 36.09 22.39 3.58
C HIS A 407 36.42 21.08 4.28
N MET A 408 37.00 20.13 3.56
CA MET A 408 37.36 18.82 4.08
C MET A 408 38.88 18.61 4.01
N TYR A 409 39.43 18.14 5.12
CA TYR A 409 40.84 17.76 5.27
C TYR A 409 40.89 16.36 5.88
N GLY A 410 41.32 15.37 5.11
CA GLY A 410 41.37 13.96 5.54
C GLY A 410 42.53 13.72 6.51
N GLY A 411 43.75 13.92 6.03
CA GLY A 411 44.99 13.79 6.79
C GLY A 411 45.76 12.51 6.48
N ASP A 412 46.27 11.85 7.52
CA ASP A 412 47.02 10.60 7.38
C ASP A 412 46.05 9.41 7.44
N GLY A 413 45.79 8.76 6.31
CA GLY A 413 44.93 7.57 6.26
C GLY A 413 44.45 7.27 4.85
N ALA A 414 43.54 6.31 4.72
CA ALA A 414 42.75 6.11 3.51
C ALA A 414 41.36 6.68 3.70
N ASP A 415 41.21 7.96 3.38
CA ASP A 415 40.02 8.73 3.67
C ASP A 415 38.98 8.61 2.54
N VAL A 416 37.71 8.78 2.88
CA VAL A 416 36.59 8.82 1.94
C VAL A 416 35.89 10.17 2.06
N PHE A 417 35.95 10.95 0.99
CA PHE A 417 35.23 12.21 0.86
C PHE A 417 33.91 11.98 0.13
N VAL A 418 32.79 12.13 0.83
CA VAL A 418 31.44 11.91 0.30
C VAL A 418 30.81 13.26 0.02
N LEU A 419 30.49 13.51 -1.25
CA LEU A 419 29.93 14.78 -1.70
C LEU A 419 28.42 14.64 -1.91
N VAL A 420 27.64 15.48 -1.26
CA VAL A 420 26.20 15.63 -1.43
C VAL A 420 25.94 16.61 -2.60
N ALA A 421 24.74 16.58 -3.17
CA ALA A 421 24.36 17.49 -4.26
C ALA A 421 23.50 18.64 -3.70
N ASP A 422 24.02 19.87 -3.77
CA ASP A 422 23.35 21.06 -3.25
C ASP A 422 23.58 22.34 -4.10
N GLY A 423 24.44 22.25 -5.11
CA GLY A 423 24.82 23.32 -6.03
C GLY A 423 25.84 24.31 -5.49
N GLN A 424 26.51 24.03 -4.37
CA GLN A 424 27.64 24.79 -3.85
C GLN A 424 28.98 24.24 -4.41
N THR A 425 30.08 24.77 -3.89
CA THR A 425 31.42 24.42 -4.37
C THR A 425 32.32 24.08 -3.20
N ASP A 426 32.52 22.79 -2.99
CA ASP A 426 33.23 22.25 -1.84
C ASP A 426 34.72 22.05 -2.14
N VAL A 427 35.51 21.97 -1.08
CA VAL A 427 36.97 21.93 -1.17
C VAL A 427 37.51 20.75 -0.40
N ILE A 428 38.23 19.85 -1.09
CA ILE A 428 39.09 18.84 -0.48
C ILE A 428 40.52 19.39 -0.46
N GLU A 429 41.10 19.54 0.73
CA GLU A 429 42.33 20.33 0.94
C GLU A 429 43.64 19.52 0.78
N ASP A 430 43.60 18.19 0.90
CA ASP A 430 44.78 17.34 0.98
C ASP A 430 44.64 15.93 0.38
N PHE A 431 43.89 15.80 -0.72
CA PHE A 431 43.62 14.51 -1.36
C PHE A 431 44.88 13.77 -1.84
N ASP A 432 45.12 12.56 -1.35
CA ASP A 432 46.13 11.63 -1.84
C ASP A 432 45.52 10.59 -2.81
N ILE A 433 45.75 10.78 -4.11
CA ILE A 433 45.21 9.92 -5.18
C ILE A 433 45.59 8.43 -5.07
N ASP A 434 46.69 8.11 -4.38
CA ASP A 434 47.14 6.71 -4.24
C ASP A 434 46.47 6.00 -3.03
N VAL A 435 45.76 6.74 -2.17
CA VAL A 435 45.27 6.25 -0.87
C VAL A 435 43.78 6.57 -0.63
N ASP A 436 43.34 7.78 -0.95
CA ASP A 436 42.01 8.30 -0.66
C ASP A 436 40.98 7.96 -1.76
N ARG A 437 39.70 8.08 -1.40
CA ARG A 437 38.56 7.91 -2.30
C ARG A 437 37.63 9.11 -2.26
N ILE A 438 36.94 9.35 -3.36
CA ILE A 438 35.89 10.36 -3.46
C ILE A 438 34.62 9.66 -3.92
N ASP A 439 33.52 9.88 -3.20
CA ASP A 439 32.19 9.43 -3.58
C ASP A 439 31.38 10.65 -4.09
N LEU A 440 31.12 10.68 -5.40
CA LEU A 440 30.26 11.66 -6.07
C LEU A 440 28.90 11.07 -6.45
N SER A 441 28.54 9.89 -5.93
CA SER A 441 27.33 9.18 -6.33
C SER A 441 26.04 9.93 -6.00
N ALA A 442 26.09 10.95 -5.13
CA ALA A 442 24.96 11.84 -4.85
C ALA A 442 24.61 12.76 -6.01
N TRP A 443 25.57 13.05 -6.88
CA TRP A 443 25.39 13.94 -8.03
C TRP A 443 24.59 13.28 -9.16
N GLY A 444 24.19 12.02 -8.96
CA GLY A 444 23.41 11.21 -9.89
C GLY A 444 24.24 10.18 -10.64
N ARG A 445 23.59 9.46 -11.57
CA ARG A 445 24.24 8.34 -12.25
C ARG A 445 25.11 8.80 -13.41
N VAL A 446 26.41 8.61 -13.28
CA VAL A 446 27.40 8.84 -14.34
C VAL A 446 27.96 7.51 -14.82
N SER A 447 27.94 7.26 -16.14
CA SER A 447 28.44 5.99 -16.73
C SER A 447 29.79 6.13 -17.44
N THR A 448 30.29 7.36 -17.61
CA THR A 448 31.58 7.65 -18.24
C THR A 448 32.09 8.98 -17.71
N LEU A 449 33.40 9.10 -17.52
CA LEU A 449 34.03 10.35 -17.10
C LEU A 449 33.88 11.47 -18.13
N ASP A 450 33.53 11.17 -19.39
CA ASP A 450 33.38 12.17 -20.46
C ASP A 450 32.22 13.15 -20.25
N VAL A 451 31.29 12.86 -19.33
CA VAL A 451 30.19 13.78 -18.98
C VAL A 451 30.56 14.75 -17.85
N LEU A 452 31.68 14.50 -17.15
CA LEU A 452 32.20 15.38 -16.13
C LEU A 452 33.18 16.36 -16.77
N ASP A 453 33.16 17.61 -16.29
CA ASP A 453 34.14 18.60 -16.69
C ASP A 453 35.32 18.57 -15.70
N PHE A 454 36.52 18.28 -16.21
CA PHE A 454 37.77 18.29 -15.44
C PHE A 454 38.63 19.51 -15.80
N ASN A 455 38.81 20.42 -14.85
CA ASN A 455 39.63 21.61 -14.97
C ASN A 455 40.90 21.48 -14.10
N SER A 456 42.00 20.97 -14.69
CA SER A 456 43.27 20.85 -13.97
C SER A 456 43.77 22.19 -13.43
N THR A 457 44.16 22.20 -12.16
CA THR A 457 44.76 23.36 -11.49
C THR A 457 46.27 23.13 -11.31
N ASN A 458 47.00 24.09 -10.74
CA ASN A 458 48.46 23.93 -10.53
C ASN A 458 48.80 22.90 -9.43
N ASN A 459 47.83 22.56 -8.57
CA ASN A 459 47.99 21.76 -7.36
C ASN A 459 46.79 20.82 -7.13
N GLY A 460 46.10 20.42 -8.19
CA GLY A 460 44.97 19.50 -8.14
C GLY A 460 44.07 19.63 -9.35
N VAL A 461 42.76 19.54 -9.15
CA VAL A 461 41.73 19.58 -10.20
C VAL A 461 40.41 20.12 -9.67
N GLU A 462 39.63 20.75 -10.52
CA GLU A 462 38.21 21.05 -10.27
C GLU A 462 37.37 20.10 -11.12
N ILE A 463 36.41 19.41 -10.50
CA ILE A 463 35.48 18.48 -11.14
C ILE A 463 34.07 19.07 -11.03
N SER A 464 33.34 19.13 -12.13
CA SER A 464 31.95 19.62 -12.11
C SER A 464 30.99 18.76 -12.94
N PHE A 465 29.74 18.66 -12.47
CA PHE A 465 28.63 17.99 -13.15
C PHE A 465 27.32 18.75 -12.90
N GLY A 466 26.68 19.23 -13.97
CA GLY A 466 25.47 20.05 -13.82
C GLY A 466 25.77 21.37 -13.11
N ASN A 467 25.20 21.56 -11.92
CA ASN A 467 25.42 22.70 -11.03
C ASN A 467 26.39 22.36 -9.87
N GLU A 468 26.81 21.11 -9.73
CA GLU A 468 27.71 20.66 -8.67
C GLU A 468 29.17 20.87 -9.07
N THR A 469 30.02 21.27 -8.12
CA THR A 469 31.46 21.47 -8.35
C THR A 469 32.26 21.14 -7.10
N VAL A 470 33.35 20.40 -7.24
CA VAL A 470 34.31 20.14 -6.16
C VAL A 470 35.71 20.56 -6.58
N ILE A 471 36.41 21.26 -5.70
CA ILE A 471 37.82 21.65 -5.87
C ILE A 471 38.67 20.68 -5.05
N ILE A 472 39.53 19.93 -5.74
CA ILE A 472 40.42 18.97 -5.14
C ILE A 472 41.84 19.55 -5.15
N ILE A 473 42.44 19.66 -3.98
CA ILE A 473 43.85 20.01 -3.79
C ILE A 473 44.60 18.73 -3.45
N SER A 474 45.65 18.41 -4.21
CA SER A 474 46.46 17.21 -3.98
C SER A 474 47.39 17.38 -2.78
N ALA A 475 47.53 16.31 -1.98
CA ALA A 475 48.42 16.25 -0.82
C ALA A 475 49.87 16.62 -1.16
N ASP A 476 50.36 16.20 -2.34
CA ASP A 476 51.72 16.44 -2.81
C ASP A 476 51.88 17.76 -3.60
N GLY A 477 50.78 18.49 -3.82
CA GLY A 477 50.71 19.73 -4.58
C GLY A 477 50.91 19.57 -6.09
N SER A 478 50.79 18.35 -6.63
CA SER A 478 50.81 18.07 -8.06
C SER A 478 49.48 18.44 -8.75
N SER A 479 49.51 18.60 -10.08
CA SER A 479 48.30 18.82 -10.87
C SER A 479 47.63 17.48 -11.18
N LEU A 480 46.31 17.41 -11.03
CA LEU A 480 45.50 16.24 -11.37
C LEU A 480 44.71 16.48 -12.66
N THR A 481 44.42 15.41 -13.37
CA THR A 481 43.76 15.39 -14.68
C THR A 481 42.71 14.27 -14.71
N GLN A 482 41.82 14.30 -15.71
CA GLN A 482 40.82 13.23 -15.89
C GLN A 482 41.43 11.82 -15.94
N SER A 483 42.66 11.66 -16.45
CA SER A 483 43.30 10.34 -16.54
C SER A 483 43.76 9.76 -15.21
N ASP A 484 43.75 10.57 -14.15
CA ASP A 484 44.10 10.14 -12.80
C ASP A 484 42.89 9.49 -12.09
N PHE A 485 41.67 9.62 -12.63
CA PHE A 485 40.45 9.07 -12.05
C PHE A 485 39.87 7.92 -12.87
N SER A 486 39.10 7.06 -12.21
CA SER A 486 38.25 6.04 -12.83
C SER A 486 36.78 6.31 -12.49
N ILE A 487 35.85 5.74 -13.26
CA ILE A 487 34.43 5.88 -12.94
C ILE A 487 34.08 5.22 -11.60
N SER A 488 34.60 4.02 -11.33
CA SER A 488 34.42 3.31 -10.07
C SER A 488 35.17 3.92 -8.90
N GLY A 489 36.10 4.85 -9.14
CA GLY A 489 36.79 5.60 -8.09
C GLY A 489 36.07 6.90 -7.71
N LEU A 490 35.06 7.32 -8.47
CA LEU A 490 34.22 8.49 -8.19
C LEU A 490 32.73 8.14 -7.97
N PHE A 491 32.29 6.99 -8.48
CA PHE A 491 30.90 6.50 -8.44
C PHE A 491 30.94 4.98 -8.20
N ASP A 492 31.43 4.55 -7.03
CA ASP A 492 31.55 3.12 -6.69
C ASP A 492 30.19 2.45 -6.40
N THR A 493 29.22 3.24 -5.95
CA THR A 493 27.90 2.77 -5.53
C THR A 493 26.81 3.32 -6.45
N TRP A 494 25.93 2.43 -6.93
CA TRP A 494 24.79 2.86 -7.75
C TRP A 494 23.55 3.10 -6.89
N HIS A 495 23.36 4.37 -6.52
CA HIS A 495 22.12 4.84 -5.91
C HIS A 495 21.02 5.02 -6.96
N VAL A 496 19.86 4.43 -6.70
CA VAL A 496 18.64 4.63 -7.46
C VAL A 496 17.92 5.85 -6.89
N PRO A 497 17.49 6.82 -7.72
CA PRO A 497 16.70 7.93 -7.21
C PRO A 497 15.41 7.44 -6.56
N VAL A 498 15.24 7.74 -5.27
CA VAL A 498 14.07 7.34 -4.46
C VAL A 498 13.06 8.47 -4.27
N SER A 499 13.25 9.61 -4.97
CA SER A 499 12.26 10.68 -4.93
C SER A 499 10.90 10.14 -5.39
N PRO A 500 9.80 10.46 -4.67
CA PRO A 500 8.47 10.08 -5.10
C PRO A 500 8.29 10.50 -6.55
N VAL A 501 7.98 9.55 -7.41
CA VAL A 501 7.38 9.91 -8.68
C VAL A 501 6.02 10.47 -8.30
N VAL A 502 5.88 11.79 -8.31
CA VAL A 502 4.56 12.43 -8.22
C VAL A 502 3.83 12.04 -9.51
N LEU A 503 3.17 10.90 -9.44
CA LEU A 503 2.13 10.54 -10.37
C LEU A 503 1.04 11.59 -10.10
N GLY A 504 0.75 12.41 -11.11
CA GLY A 504 -0.49 13.19 -11.07
C GLY A 504 -1.68 12.28 -11.33
N ASP A 505 -2.85 12.85 -11.59
CA ASP A 505 -4.13 12.18 -11.82
C ASP A 505 -4.02 10.83 -12.56
N GLN A 506 -4.44 9.75 -11.91
CA GLN A 506 -4.49 8.38 -12.39
C GLN A 506 -5.92 7.94 -12.68
N ILE A 507 -6.05 6.93 -13.57
CA ILE A 507 -7.29 6.20 -13.79
C ILE A 507 -7.00 4.73 -13.52
N ILE A 508 -7.51 4.23 -12.41
CA ILE A 508 -7.24 2.89 -11.89
C ILE A 508 -8.54 2.07 -11.95
N THR A 509 -8.44 0.82 -12.40
CA THR A 509 -9.58 -0.11 -12.46
C THR A 509 -9.11 -1.46 -11.94
N GLY A 510 -9.81 -1.95 -10.92
CA GLY A 510 -9.62 -3.25 -10.30
C GLY A 510 -10.08 -4.42 -11.18
N THR A 511 -10.26 -5.54 -10.52
CA THR A 511 -10.69 -6.82 -11.07
C THR A 511 -12.10 -7.17 -10.58
N HIS A 512 -12.65 -8.31 -11.00
CA HIS A 512 -13.95 -8.77 -10.47
C HIS A 512 -13.78 -9.63 -9.19
N GLN A 513 -12.68 -9.46 -8.46
CA GLN A 513 -12.42 -10.07 -7.16
C GLN A 513 -12.25 -8.96 -6.13
N ALA A 514 -12.14 -9.31 -4.85
CA ALA A 514 -11.79 -8.32 -3.83
C ALA A 514 -10.39 -7.77 -4.11
N ASP A 515 -10.29 -6.47 -4.32
CA ASP A 515 -9.05 -5.75 -4.58
C ASP A 515 -8.74 -4.75 -3.45
N THR A 516 -7.46 -4.49 -3.19
CA THR A 516 -7.03 -3.30 -2.44
C THR A 516 -6.36 -2.35 -3.42
N ILE A 517 -6.94 -1.18 -3.62
CA ILE A 517 -6.52 -0.20 -4.63
C ILE A 517 -6.25 1.13 -3.95
N ARG A 518 -5.04 1.64 -4.13
CA ARG A 518 -4.59 2.93 -3.58
C ARG A 518 -4.23 3.87 -4.72
N GLY A 519 -4.68 5.12 -4.62
CA GLY A 519 -4.36 6.23 -5.50
C GLY A 519 -2.98 6.83 -5.22
N THR A 520 -2.85 8.08 -5.59
CA THR A 520 -1.67 8.93 -5.60
C THR A 520 -2.05 10.29 -5.02
N GLN A 521 -1.10 11.20 -4.83
CA GLN A 521 -1.41 12.56 -4.34
C GLN A 521 -2.10 13.48 -5.39
N GLY A 522 -2.60 12.89 -6.48
CA GLY A 522 -3.26 13.60 -7.58
C GLY A 522 -4.75 13.31 -7.58
N ASN A 523 -5.52 14.00 -8.42
CA ASN A 523 -6.96 13.83 -8.46
C ASN A 523 -7.32 12.56 -9.25
N ASP A 524 -7.50 11.46 -8.54
CA ASP A 524 -7.57 10.12 -9.08
C ASP A 524 -8.98 9.63 -9.36
N LYS A 525 -9.06 8.67 -10.28
CA LYS A 525 -10.29 7.94 -10.54
C LYS A 525 -10.08 6.45 -10.32
N ILE A 526 -10.65 5.94 -9.25
CA ILE A 526 -10.52 4.55 -8.82
C ILE A 526 -11.86 3.83 -9.03
N THR A 527 -11.80 2.59 -9.52
CA THR A 527 -12.98 1.75 -9.69
C THR A 527 -12.67 0.30 -9.28
N GLY A 528 -13.34 -0.21 -8.25
CA GLY A 528 -13.17 -1.58 -7.72
C GLY A 528 -13.68 -2.66 -8.68
N LEU A 529 -14.87 -2.42 -9.26
CA LEU A 529 -15.68 -3.34 -10.07
C LEU A 529 -16.58 -4.24 -9.23
N GLY A 530 -16.15 -5.44 -8.86
CA GLY A 530 -17.03 -6.31 -8.11
C GLY A 530 -16.21 -7.24 -7.28
N GLY A 531 -16.65 -7.49 -6.06
CA GLY A 531 -15.75 -7.93 -5.02
C GLY A 531 -16.21 -7.26 -3.73
N ALA A 532 -15.41 -7.37 -2.69
CA ALA A 532 -15.48 -6.47 -1.55
C ALA A 532 -14.13 -5.75 -1.56
N ASP A 533 -14.12 -4.59 -2.20
CA ASP A 533 -12.90 -3.86 -2.55
C ASP A 533 -12.54 -2.86 -1.45
N HIS A 534 -11.26 -2.54 -1.30
CA HIS A 534 -10.77 -1.48 -0.43
C HIS A 534 -10.11 -0.41 -1.30
N LEU A 535 -10.76 0.75 -1.43
CA LEU A 535 -10.35 1.86 -2.28
C LEU A 535 -9.85 3.01 -1.41
N ILE A 536 -8.64 3.50 -1.70
CA ILE A 536 -7.96 4.56 -0.94
C ILE A 536 -7.52 5.65 -1.93
N GLY A 537 -7.99 6.89 -1.77
CA GLY A 537 -7.69 8.02 -2.66
C GLY A 537 -6.30 8.62 -2.41
N GLU A 538 -6.00 8.93 -1.14
CA GLU A 538 -4.84 9.69 -0.64
C GLU A 538 -5.11 11.21 -0.63
N ASP A 539 -4.12 12.05 -0.98
CA ASP A 539 -4.34 13.49 -1.12
C ASP A 539 -4.87 13.78 -2.53
N GLY A 540 -5.78 14.73 -2.68
CA GLY A 540 -6.32 15.13 -3.99
C GLY A 540 -7.84 15.18 -3.98
N ASP A 541 -8.44 15.67 -5.06
CA ASP A 541 -9.90 15.56 -5.24
C ASP A 541 -10.21 14.28 -6.03
N ASP A 542 -10.52 13.20 -5.31
CA ASP A 542 -10.61 11.85 -5.86
C ASP A 542 -12.04 11.41 -6.18
N PHE A 543 -12.13 10.40 -7.04
CA PHE A 543 -13.37 9.67 -7.31
C PHE A 543 -13.19 8.18 -7.07
N LEU A 544 -13.86 7.65 -6.05
CA LEU A 544 -13.82 6.23 -5.68
C LEU A 544 -15.17 5.57 -5.96
N ASN A 545 -15.16 4.45 -6.68
CA ASN A 545 -16.36 3.67 -7.01
C ASN A 545 -16.13 2.18 -6.75
N GLY A 546 -16.76 1.65 -5.70
CA GLY A 546 -16.67 0.23 -5.32
C GLY A 546 -17.30 -0.71 -6.37
N GLY A 547 -18.49 -0.35 -6.86
CA GLY A 547 -19.23 -1.20 -7.78
C GLY A 547 -18.80 -1.23 -9.25
N THR A 548 -19.45 -2.11 -10.03
CA THR A 548 -19.15 -2.24 -11.46
C THR A 548 -19.55 -0.95 -12.15
N PRO A 549 -18.65 -0.32 -12.92
CA PRO A 549 -19.02 0.80 -13.76
C PRO A 549 -20.06 0.25 -14.74
N ASN A 550 -21.31 0.67 -14.56
CA ASN A 550 -22.32 0.42 -15.56
C ASN A 550 -21.79 1.02 -16.88
N ALA A 551 -21.93 0.28 -17.99
CA ALA A 551 -21.44 0.71 -19.30
C ALA A 551 -22.07 2.04 -19.79
N GLY A 552 -22.93 2.70 -19.01
CA GLY A 552 -23.04 4.15 -18.93
C GLY A 552 -22.74 4.64 -17.50
N PHE A 553 -21.64 5.37 -17.28
CA PHE A 553 -21.69 6.84 -17.33
C PHE A 553 -20.66 7.46 -18.28
N ASP A 554 -20.35 6.72 -19.36
CA ASP A 554 -19.47 7.10 -20.47
C ASP A 554 -19.66 8.56 -20.95
N SER A 555 -18.58 9.12 -21.50
CA SER A 555 -18.54 10.36 -22.28
C SER A 555 -19.78 10.57 -23.16
N VAL A 556 -20.33 9.48 -23.73
CA VAL A 556 -21.54 9.45 -24.56
C VAL A 556 -22.82 9.75 -23.77
N GLY A 557 -23.02 9.18 -22.58
CA GLY A 557 -24.19 9.45 -21.73
C GLY A 557 -24.21 10.91 -21.25
N GLY A 558 -23.05 11.42 -20.84
CA GLY A 558 -22.88 12.84 -20.51
C GLY A 558 -23.08 13.75 -21.72
N GLN A 559 -22.63 13.35 -22.91
CA GLN A 559 -22.89 14.08 -24.16
C GLN A 559 -24.39 14.21 -24.45
N VAL A 560 -25.16 13.13 -24.27
CA VAL A 560 -26.62 13.12 -24.46
C VAL A 560 -27.32 13.96 -23.39
N PHE A 561 -26.92 13.84 -22.12
CA PHE A 561 -27.47 14.68 -21.04
C PHE A 561 -27.28 16.17 -21.34
N ARG A 562 -26.08 16.57 -21.76
CA ARG A 562 -25.77 17.95 -22.15
C ARG A 562 -26.54 18.40 -23.39
N LEU A 563 -26.87 17.51 -24.32
CA LEU A 563 -27.76 17.84 -25.43
C LEU A 563 -29.16 18.20 -24.94
N TYR A 564 -29.74 17.45 -24.00
CA TYR A 564 -31.03 17.81 -23.39
C TYR A 564 -30.99 19.17 -22.69
N ARG A 565 -29.95 19.40 -21.87
CA ARG A 565 -29.75 20.69 -21.18
C ARG A 565 -29.60 21.85 -22.16
N ALA A 566 -28.70 21.73 -23.15
CA ALA A 566 -28.41 22.81 -24.08
C ALA A 566 -29.56 23.14 -25.05
N THR A 567 -30.36 22.14 -25.43
CA THR A 567 -31.37 22.31 -26.48
C THR A 567 -32.79 22.49 -25.95
N LEU A 568 -33.10 21.93 -24.78
CA LEU A 568 -34.47 21.89 -24.23
C LEU A 568 -34.57 22.50 -22.82
N ASP A 569 -33.45 22.88 -22.20
CA ASP A 569 -33.41 23.49 -20.86
C ASP A 569 -34.11 22.65 -19.78
N ARG A 570 -33.92 21.33 -19.85
CA ARG A 570 -34.48 20.39 -18.87
C ARG A 570 -33.61 19.15 -18.71
N THR A 571 -33.76 18.51 -17.56
CA THR A 571 -33.24 17.16 -17.30
C THR A 571 -33.94 16.15 -18.23
N PRO A 572 -33.21 15.20 -18.84
CA PRO A 572 -33.83 14.13 -19.61
C PRO A 572 -34.75 13.25 -18.77
N ASP A 573 -35.65 12.53 -19.42
CA ASP A 573 -36.25 11.34 -18.84
C ASP A 573 -35.35 10.11 -19.10
N MET A 574 -35.35 9.15 -18.17
CA MET A 574 -34.43 7.99 -18.23
C MET A 574 -34.59 7.20 -19.53
N ALA A 575 -35.83 6.87 -19.93
CA ALA A 575 -36.10 6.10 -21.14
C ALA A 575 -35.62 6.82 -22.41
N GLY A 576 -35.83 8.13 -22.51
CA GLY A 576 -35.36 8.97 -23.60
C GLY A 576 -33.83 9.05 -23.65
N HIS A 577 -33.18 9.27 -22.51
CA HIS A 577 -31.72 9.30 -22.40
C HIS A 577 -31.09 7.97 -22.83
N SER A 578 -31.49 6.85 -22.22
CA SER A 578 -30.95 5.52 -22.55
C SER A 578 -31.17 5.16 -24.02
N SER A 579 -32.32 5.53 -24.59
CA SER A 579 -32.58 5.28 -26.02
C SER A 579 -31.62 6.01 -26.95
N TRP A 580 -31.15 7.22 -26.61
CA TRP A 580 -30.19 7.96 -27.44
C TRP A 580 -28.77 7.46 -27.23
N THR A 581 -28.39 7.25 -25.97
CA THR A 581 -27.09 6.73 -25.56
C THR A 581 -26.80 5.38 -26.21
N ASN A 582 -27.73 4.40 -26.12
CA ASN A 582 -27.55 3.07 -26.71
C ASN A 582 -27.41 3.11 -28.24
N ARG A 583 -28.08 4.05 -28.91
CA ARG A 583 -27.95 4.21 -30.37
C ARG A 583 -26.59 4.72 -30.80
N ILE A 584 -25.92 5.52 -29.96
CA ILE A 584 -24.55 5.98 -30.20
C ILE A 584 -23.55 4.86 -29.89
N ILE A 585 -23.73 4.16 -28.77
CA ILE A 585 -22.89 3.03 -28.34
C ILE A 585 -22.88 1.91 -29.39
N ASP A 586 -24.05 1.53 -29.90
CA ASP A 586 -24.17 0.49 -30.92
C ASP A 586 -23.79 0.97 -32.34
N ALA A 587 -23.22 2.18 -32.43
CA ALA A 587 -22.83 2.85 -33.68
C ALA A 587 -23.95 2.98 -34.72
N SER A 588 -25.21 2.94 -34.28
CA SER A 588 -26.38 3.08 -35.14
C SER A 588 -26.66 4.54 -35.52
N LEU A 589 -26.20 5.48 -34.70
CA LEU A 589 -26.21 6.92 -34.93
C LEU A 589 -24.92 7.54 -34.39
N THR A 590 -24.47 8.62 -35.02
CA THR A 590 -23.42 9.49 -34.48
C THR A 590 -24.01 10.55 -33.53
N LEU A 591 -23.18 11.11 -32.65
CA LEU A 591 -23.59 12.23 -31.80
C LEU A 591 -24.12 13.43 -32.61
N GLN A 592 -23.55 13.67 -33.80
CA GLN A 592 -24.04 14.71 -34.72
C GLN A 592 -25.46 14.41 -35.22
N GLU A 593 -25.77 13.18 -35.60
CA GLU A 593 -27.12 12.80 -36.03
C GLU A 593 -28.13 12.89 -34.89
N VAL A 594 -27.72 12.59 -33.66
CA VAL A 594 -28.55 12.81 -32.47
C VAL A 594 -28.81 14.31 -32.28
N ALA A 595 -27.79 15.16 -32.33
CA ALA A 595 -27.96 16.62 -32.25
C ALA A 595 -28.84 17.20 -33.37
N GLU A 596 -28.75 16.67 -34.59
CA GLU A 596 -29.66 17.01 -35.69
C GLU A 596 -31.11 16.62 -35.37
N GLY A 597 -31.32 15.49 -34.70
CA GLY A 597 -32.63 15.07 -34.17
C GLY A 597 -33.21 16.08 -33.18
N PHE A 598 -32.41 16.56 -32.22
CA PHE A 598 -32.83 17.60 -31.27
C PHE A 598 -33.16 18.91 -31.99
N VAL A 599 -32.28 19.40 -32.87
CA VAL A 599 -32.48 20.67 -33.60
C VAL A 599 -33.72 20.64 -34.50
N ASN A 600 -34.03 19.49 -35.09
CA ASN A 600 -35.22 19.32 -35.94
C ASN A 600 -36.50 18.99 -35.14
N SER A 601 -36.40 18.80 -33.83
CA SER A 601 -37.55 18.49 -32.98
C SER A 601 -38.52 19.67 -32.90
N SER A 602 -39.81 19.36 -32.74
CA SER A 602 -40.83 20.42 -32.55
C SER A 602 -40.58 21.24 -31.29
N GLU A 603 -40.02 20.63 -30.25
CA GLU A 603 -39.70 21.27 -28.97
C GLU A 603 -38.59 22.32 -29.13
N PHE A 604 -37.51 21.97 -29.82
CA PHE A 604 -36.43 22.92 -30.13
C PHE A 604 -36.88 24.07 -31.01
N GLN A 605 -37.70 23.81 -32.02
CA GLN A 605 -38.25 24.85 -32.90
C GLN A 605 -39.19 25.81 -32.16
N ILE A 606 -39.85 25.36 -31.08
CA ILE A 606 -40.64 26.22 -30.20
C ILE A 606 -39.72 27.08 -29.31
N ALA A 607 -38.66 26.48 -28.75
CA ALA A 607 -37.73 27.17 -27.84
C ALA A 607 -36.86 28.22 -28.55
N TYR A 608 -36.31 27.89 -29.73
CA TYR A 608 -35.36 28.74 -30.47
C TYR A 608 -35.98 29.50 -31.66
N GLY A 609 -37.19 29.13 -32.10
CA GLY A 609 -37.97 29.82 -33.13
C GLY A 609 -37.30 29.90 -34.52
N SER A 610 -37.91 30.68 -35.42
CA SER A 610 -37.31 31.04 -36.72
C SER A 610 -36.30 32.19 -36.57
N SER A 611 -35.26 31.98 -35.77
CA SER A 611 -34.23 32.96 -35.47
C SER A 611 -33.20 33.10 -36.59
N THR A 612 -32.71 34.32 -36.80
CA THR A 612 -31.51 34.58 -37.62
C THR A 612 -30.27 33.91 -36.99
N ASN A 613 -29.19 33.72 -37.75
CA ASN A 613 -27.96 33.10 -37.22
C ASN A 613 -27.38 33.88 -36.03
N THR A 614 -27.43 35.21 -36.06
CA THR A 614 -26.98 36.05 -34.94
C THR A 614 -27.85 35.88 -33.70
N GLU A 615 -29.18 35.88 -33.85
CA GLU A 615 -30.10 35.65 -32.73
C GLU A 615 -29.94 34.25 -32.15
N PHE A 616 -29.74 33.24 -33.00
CA PHE A 616 -29.53 31.86 -32.59
C PHE A 616 -28.30 31.67 -31.71
N VAL A 617 -27.14 32.15 -32.16
CA VAL A 617 -25.89 32.06 -31.38
C VAL A 617 -25.99 32.87 -30.09
N THR A 618 -26.63 34.04 -30.14
CA THR A 618 -26.86 34.87 -28.94
C THR A 618 -27.70 34.13 -27.90
N LEU A 619 -28.74 33.40 -28.33
CA LEU A 619 -29.56 32.59 -27.44
C LEU A 619 -28.79 31.41 -26.85
N LEU A 620 -27.89 30.77 -27.60
CA LEU A 620 -27.06 29.68 -27.05
C LEU A 620 -26.10 30.18 -25.96
N TYR A 621 -25.47 31.35 -26.12
CA TYR A 621 -24.66 31.93 -25.04
C TYR A 621 -25.49 32.19 -23.77
N GLN A 622 -26.73 32.66 -23.93
CA GLN A 622 -27.61 32.95 -22.79
C GLN A 622 -28.13 31.67 -22.13
N ASN A 623 -28.63 30.72 -22.92
CA ASN A 623 -29.31 29.53 -22.40
C ASN A 623 -28.34 28.43 -21.97
N VAL A 624 -27.17 28.33 -22.61
CA VAL A 624 -26.20 27.27 -22.33
C VAL A 624 -25.11 27.76 -21.37
N LEU A 625 -24.61 28.98 -21.55
CA LEU A 625 -23.47 29.48 -20.76
C LEU A 625 -23.88 30.55 -19.72
N GLY A 626 -25.17 30.87 -19.61
CA GLY A 626 -25.68 31.82 -18.62
C GLY A 626 -25.16 33.27 -18.78
N ARG A 627 -24.56 33.62 -19.93
CA ARG A 627 -23.86 34.90 -20.11
C ARG A 627 -24.06 35.51 -21.50
N ALA A 628 -23.71 36.79 -21.63
CA ALA A 628 -23.68 37.45 -22.93
C ALA A 628 -22.46 36.99 -23.76
N ALA A 629 -22.64 36.87 -25.07
CA ALA A 629 -21.57 36.56 -25.99
C ALA A 629 -20.53 37.70 -26.05
N ASP A 630 -19.24 37.36 -26.08
CA ASP A 630 -18.21 38.32 -26.44
C ASP A 630 -18.26 38.59 -27.96
N THR A 631 -17.77 39.77 -28.37
CA THR A 631 -17.88 40.20 -29.78
C THR A 631 -17.08 39.30 -30.73
N ALA A 632 -15.97 38.71 -30.28
CA ALA A 632 -15.13 37.87 -31.14
C ALA A 632 -15.74 36.47 -31.32
N GLY A 633 -16.18 35.84 -30.22
CA GLY A 633 -16.88 34.55 -30.21
C GLY A 633 -18.16 34.59 -31.03
N LEU A 634 -19.01 35.61 -30.84
CA LEU A 634 -20.24 35.77 -31.62
C LEU A 634 -19.98 35.88 -33.12
N ASN A 635 -19.02 36.73 -33.52
CA ASN A 635 -18.69 36.91 -34.94
C ASN A 635 -18.11 35.64 -35.58
N SER A 636 -17.34 34.85 -34.83
CA SER A 636 -16.78 33.58 -35.28
C SER A 636 -17.87 32.55 -35.59
N TRP A 637 -18.76 32.28 -34.63
CA TRP A 637 -19.86 31.33 -34.81
C TRP A 637 -20.84 31.75 -35.91
N VAL A 638 -21.22 33.03 -35.95
CA VAL A 638 -22.13 33.58 -36.98
C VAL A 638 -21.49 33.49 -38.36
N GLY A 639 -20.20 33.84 -38.49
CA GLY A 639 -19.48 33.76 -39.76
C GLY A 639 -19.45 32.33 -40.33
N LYS A 640 -19.22 31.32 -39.48
CA LYS A 640 -19.22 29.90 -39.88
C LYS A 640 -20.62 29.38 -40.25
N LEU A 641 -21.66 29.88 -39.60
CA LEU A 641 -23.06 29.57 -39.96
C LEU A 641 -23.47 30.24 -41.29
N GLU A 642 -23.07 31.49 -41.52
CA GLU A 642 -23.39 32.23 -42.75
C GLU A 642 -22.65 31.70 -43.98
N SER A 643 -21.41 31.23 -43.80
CA SER A 643 -20.63 30.60 -44.87
C SER A 643 -21.10 29.18 -45.20
N GLY A 644 -21.92 28.57 -44.34
CA GLY A 644 -22.35 27.17 -44.43
C GLY A 644 -21.26 26.17 -44.03
N GLU A 645 -20.19 26.63 -43.38
CA GLU A 645 -19.12 25.77 -42.84
C GLU A 645 -19.61 24.89 -41.69
N LEU A 646 -20.53 25.41 -40.86
CA LEU A 646 -21.17 24.67 -39.79
C LEU A 646 -22.69 24.68 -39.93
N SER A 647 -23.32 23.56 -39.59
CA SER A 647 -24.77 23.48 -39.39
C SER A 647 -25.18 23.98 -38.00
N ARG A 648 -26.46 24.30 -37.80
CA ARG A 648 -26.97 24.68 -36.46
C ARG A 648 -26.79 23.56 -35.44
N ALA A 649 -26.87 22.28 -35.84
CA ALA A 649 -26.58 21.14 -34.98
C ALA A 649 -25.11 21.06 -34.57
N GLN A 650 -24.19 21.37 -35.48
CA GLN A 650 -22.76 21.42 -35.16
C GLN A 650 -22.42 22.60 -34.23
N VAL A 651 -23.13 23.72 -34.36
CA VAL A 651 -23.00 24.82 -33.39
C VAL A 651 -23.55 24.43 -32.02
N VAL A 652 -24.71 23.76 -31.93
CA VAL A 652 -25.23 23.22 -30.66
C VAL A 652 -24.22 22.29 -30.00
N LEU A 653 -23.59 21.38 -30.76
CA LEU A 653 -22.54 20.51 -30.23
C LEU A 653 -21.33 21.27 -29.71
N GLY A 654 -20.92 22.33 -30.42
CA GLY A 654 -19.82 23.20 -29.97
C GLY A 654 -20.08 23.87 -28.62
N PHE A 655 -21.33 24.21 -28.32
CA PHE A 655 -21.73 24.75 -27.01
C PHE A 655 -21.91 23.64 -25.96
N SER A 656 -22.64 22.57 -26.30
CA SER A 656 -22.96 21.49 -25.35
C SER A 656 -21.75 20.67 -24.93
N GLN A 657 -20.68 20.67 -25.73
CA GLN A 657 -19.42 19.98 -25.42
C GLN A 657 -18.27 20.96 -25.14
N SER A 658 -18.57 22.22 -24.84
CA SER A 658 -17.57 23.16 -24.37
C SER A 658 -17.12 22.81 -22.94
N GLY A 659 -15.85 23.05 -22.60
CA GLY A 659 -15.34 22.76 -21.25
C GLY A 659 -16.12 23.49 -20.14
N GLU A 660 -16.56 24.73 -20.40
CA GLU A 660 -17.40 25.52 -19.49
C GLU A 660 -18.72 24.81 -19.18
N PHE A 661 -19.40 24.28 -20.20
CA PHE A 661 -20.70 23.61 -20.01
C PHE A 661 -20.58 22.18 -19.49
N ILE A 662 -19.48 21.48 -19.83
CA ILE A 662 -19.15 20.19 -19.22
C ILE A 662 -19.00 20.35 -17.70
N THR A 663 -18.27 21.37 -17.27
CA THR A 663 -18.07 21.68 -15.84
C THR A 663 -19.39 22.06 -15.16
N GLU A 664 -20.18 22.96 -15.76
CA GLU A 664 -21.47 23.41 -15.17
C GLU A 664 -22.49 22.26 -15.02
N THR A 665 -22.52 21.34 -15.97
CA THR A 665 -23.49 20.23 -15.95
C THR A 665 -22.99 18.99 -15.22
N ALA A 666 -21.74 18.95 -14.73
CA ALA A 666 -21.15 17.77 -14.13
C ALA A 666 -22.00 17.23 -12.97
N GLY A 667 -22.30 18.07 -11.97
CA GLY A 667 -23.11 17.70 -10.80
C GLY A 667 -24.54 17.28 -11.16
N ALA A 668 -25.23 17.99 -12.06
CA ALA A 668 -26.59 17.61 -12.47
C ALA A 668 -26.63 16.35 -13.36
N CYS A 669 -25.57 16.13 -14.15
CA CYS A 669 -25.40 14.91 -14.93
C CYS A 669 -25.14 13.73 -14.00
N LEU A 670 -24.35 13.93 -12.94
CA LEU A 670 -24.10 12.97 -11.88
C LEU A 670 -25.39 12.68 -11.09
N GLU A 671 -26.11 13.69 -10.61
CA GLU A 671 -27.39 13.52 -9.90
C GLU A 671 -28.43 12.74 -10.72
N PHE A 672 -28.59 13.07 -12.02
CA PHE A 672 -29.49 12.35 -12.91
C PHE A 672 -29.06 10.90 -13.12
N SER A 673 -27.76 10.70 -13.31
CA SER A 673 -27.12 9.39 -13.45
C SER A 673 -27.38 8.49 -12.24
N LEU A 674 -27.19 9.05 -11.04
CA LEU A 674 -27.37 8.38 -9.76
C LEU A 674 -28.85 8.13 -9.44
N SER A 675 -29.76 8.99 -9.87
CA SER A 675 -31.21 8.79 -9.72
C SER A 675 -31.73 7.52 -10.42
N GLY A 676 -30.99 7.00 -11.42
CA GLY A 676 -31.29 5.73 -12.08
C GLY A 676 -30.89 4.49 -11.29
N HIS A 677 -29.98 4.64 -10.32
CA HIS A 677 -29.44 3.56 -9.48
C HIS A 677 -29.99 3.58 -8.05
N GLN A 678 -30.87 4.53 -7.72
CA GLN A 678 -31.53 4.59 -6.41
C GLN A 678 -32.14 3.24 -5.99
N MET A 679 -31.70 2.77 -4.81
CA MET A 679 -32.15 1.73 -3.86
C MET A 679 -33.51 1.04 -4.04
N ARG A 680 -34.50 1.67 -4.68
CA ARG A 680 -35.86 1.11 -4.79
C ARG A 680 -35.87 -0.27 -5.42
N TRP A 681 -34.92 -0.55 -6.31
CA TRP A 681 -34.87 -1.83 -7.00
C TRP A 681 -34.39 -2.98 -6.10
N ALA A 682 -33.39 -2.77 -5.24
CA ALA A 682 -32.92 -3.79 -4.29
C ALA A 682 -34.04 -4.16 -3.29
N ASP A 683 -34.66 -3.13 -2.74
CA ASP A 683 -35.89 -3.18 -1.95
C ASP A 683 -37.04 -3.96 -2.63
N ASP A 684 -37.32 -3.61 -3.89
CA ASP A 684 -38.39 -4.21 -4.68
C ASP A 684 -38.10 -5.69 -4.98
N VAL A 685 -36.86 -6.03 -5.34
CA VAL A 685 -36.45 -7.41 -5.61
C VAL A 685 -36.54 -8.24 -4.34
N TYR A 686 -36.02 -7.76 -3.21
CA TYR A 686 -36.14 -8.44 -1.93
C TYR A 686 -37.61 -8.72 -1.59
N ARG A 687 -38.47 -7.70 -1.70
CA ARG A 687 -39.92 -7.85 -1.49
C ARG A 687 -40.57 -8.81 -2.49
N LEU A 688 -40.13 -8.88 -3.74
CA LEU A 688 -40.66 -9.84 -4.73
C LEU A 688 -40.30 -11.28 -4.36
N TYR A 689 -39.09 -11.54 -3.87
CA TYR A 689 -38.69 -12.87 -3.38
C TYR A 689 -39.54 -13.30 -2.20
N HIS A 690 -39.71 -12.46 -1.18
CA HIS A 690 -40.57 -12.81 -0.05
C HIS A 690 -42.05 -12.93 -0.46
N ALA A 691 -42.58 -11.99 -1.23
CA ALA A 691 -43.98 -12.02 -1.65
C ALA A 691 -44.32 -13.26 -2.49
N THR A 692 -43.42 -13.69 -3.38
CA THR A 692 -43.71 -14.77 -4.33
C THR A 692 -43.12 -16.12 -3.97
N LEU A 693 -42.04 -16.17 -3.18
CA LEU A 693 -41.28 -17.40 -2.87
C LEU A 693 -41.10 -17.65 -1.37
N ASP A 694 -41.43 -16.70 -0.50
CA ASP A 694 -41.33 -16.81 0.97
C ASP A 694 -39.94 -17.20 1.49
N ARG A 695 -38.90 -16.57 0.92
CA ARG A 695 -37.50 -16.77 1.32
C ARG A 695 -36.65 -15.56 0.95
N ASP A 696 -35.50 -15.43 1.60
CA ASP A 696 -34.44 -14.51 1.18
C ASP A 696 -33.93 -14.88 -0.22
N PRO A 697 -33.48 -13.89 -1.01
CA PRO A 697 -32.92 -14.14 -2.32
C PRO A 697 -31.53 -14.80 -2.26
N ASP A 698 -31.18 -15.55 -3.30
CA ASP A 698 -29.78 -15.91 -3.54
C ASP A 698 -29.04 -14.70 -4.15
N ALA A 699 -27.76 -14.51 -3.78
CA ALA A 699 -26.99 -13.32 -4.17
C ALA A 699 -26.95 -13.08 -5.69
N GLY A 700 -26.76 -14.15 -6.48
CA GLY A 700 -26.71 -14.06 -7.94
C GLY A 700 -28.05 -13.65 -8.58
N GLY A 701 -29.15 -14.24 -8.12
CA GLY A 701 -30.50 -13.89 -8.54
C GLY A 701 -30.91 -12.49 -8.10
N PHE A 702 -30.57 -12.09 -6.87
CA PHE A 702 -30.78 -10.74 -6.34
C PHE A 702 -30.14 -9.68 -7.25
N ASN A 703 -28.82 -9.78 -7.45
CA ASN A 703 -28.06 -8.84 -8.26
C ASN A 703 -28.60 -8.76 -9.69
N SER A 704 -28.88 -9.91 -10.31
CA SER A 704 -29.40 -9.97 -11.68
C SER A 704 -30.72 -9.21 -11.86
N TRP A 705 -31.63 -9.31 -10.88
CA TRP A 705 -32.92 -8.62 -10.97
C TRP A 705 -32.80 -7.14 -10.62
N THR A 706 -31.97 -6.78 -9.64
CA THR A 706 -31.71 -5.39 -9.26
C THR A 706 -31.10 -4.62 -10.42
N VAL A 707 -30.08 -5.17 -11.08
CA VAL A 707 -29.46 -4.60 -12.29
C VAL A 707 -30.48 -4.48 -13.43
N ALA A 708 -31.28 -5.53 -13.69
CA ALA A 708 -32.26 -5.48 -14.77
C ALA A 708 -33.30 -4.36 -14.58
N LEU A 709 -33.71 -4.09 -13.34
CA LEU A 709 -34.60 -2.98 -13.02
C LEU A 709 -33.89 -1.62 -13.18
N GLY A 710 -32.63 -1.52 -12.73
CA GLY A 710 -31.76 -0.35 -12.95
C GLY A 710 -31.59 0.00 -14.44
N GLU A 711 -31.52 -1.01 -15.31
CA GLU A 711 -31.47 -0.87 -16.78
C GLU A 711 -32.82 -0.49 -17.41
N GLY A 712 -33.85 -0.22 -16.60
CA GLY A 712 -35.16 0.27 -17.05
C GLY A 712 -36.18 -0.82 -17.37
N ARG A 713 -35.95 -2.08 -16.96
CA ARG A 713 -36.99 -3.12 -17.02
C ARG A 713 -38.14 -2.72 -16.11
N ALA A 714 -39.38 -2.82 -16.60
CA ALA A 714 -40.54 -2.53 -15.78
C ALA A 714 -40.70 -3.55 -14.64
N LEU A 715 -40.96 -3.07 -13.42
CA LEU A 715 -41.18 -3.91 -12.24
C LEU A 715 -42.28 -4.95 -12.43
N GLU A 716 -43.37 -4.60 -13.14
CA GLU A 716 -44.43 -5.56 -13.48
C GLU A 716 -43.91 -6.73 -14.32
N SER A 717 -42.95 -6.49 -15.21
CA SER A 717 -42.33 -7.54 -16.02
C SER A 717 -41.44 -8.46 -15.17
N VAL A 718 -40.77 -7.92 -14.16
CA VAL A 718 -39.98 -8.72 -13.21
C VAL A 718 -40.90 -9.58 -12.35
N ALA A 719 -41.94 -8.99 -11.75
CA ALA A 719 -42.95 -9.72 -11.00
C ALA A 719 -43.63 -10.83 -11.83
N ALA A 720 -43.90 -10.59 -13.11
CA ALA A 720 -44.40 -11.61 -14.02
C ALA A 720 -43.38 -12.76 -14.23
N GLY A 721 -42.09 -12.45 -14.26
CA GLY A 721 -40.99 -13.42 -14.29
C GLY A 721 -41.01 -14.34 -13.07
N PHE A 722 -41.14 -13.79 -11.86
CA PHE A 722 -41.25 -14.58 -10.63
C PHE A 722 -42.45 -15.53 -10.66
N VAL A 723 -43.64 -15.01 -10.98
CA VAL A 723 -44.89 -15.82 -10.99
C VAL A 723 -44.88 -16.91 -12.07
N SER A 724 -44.15 -16.70 -13.17
CA SER A 724 -44.02 -17.68 -14.26
C SER A 724 -42.78 -18.57 -14.15
N SER A 725 -41.97 -18.38 -13.11
CA SER A 725 -40.72 -19.13 -12.92
C SER A 725 -40.98 -20.61 -12.66
N SER A 726 -40.00 -21.44 -13.03
CA SER A 726 -39.98 -22.85 -12.67
C SER A 726 -39.95 -23.06 -11.15
N GLU A 727 -39.32 -22.16 -10.41
CA GLU A 727 -39.24 -22.19 -8.96
C GLU A 727 -40.61 -21.95 -8.32
N PHE A 728 -41.33 -20.90 -8.72
CA PHE A 728 -42.69 -20.63 -8.24
C PHE A 728 -43.62 -21.80 -8.51
N THR A 729 -43.56 -22.35 -9.73
CA THR A 729 -44.37 -23.51 -10.13
C THR A 729 -43.98 -24.78 -9.35
N SER A 730 -42.71 -24.97 -9.02
CA SER A 730 -42.25 -26.13 -8.24
C SER A 730 -42.63 -26.01 -6.76
N THR A 731 -42.61 -24.79 -6.23
CA THR A 731 -42.91 -24.49 -4.82
C THR A 731 -44.41 -24.61 -4.55
N TYR A 732 -45.26 -24.04 -5.41
CA TYR A 732 -46.70 -23.93 -5.15
C TYR A 732 -47.59 -24.70 -6.12
N GLY A 733 -47.04 -25.26 -7.21
CA GLY A 733 -47.82 -25.94 -8.25
C GLY A 733 -48.71 -25.00 -9.07
N SER A 734 -49.72 -25.57 -9.71
CA SER A 734 -50.74 -24.80 -10.44
C SER A 734 -51.79 -24.28 -9.47
N THR A 735 -51.64 -23.04 -9.00
CA THR A 735 -52.56 -22.38 -8.07
C THR A 735 -53.75 -21.75 -8.79
N THR A 736 -54.96 -21.95 -8.26
CA THR A 736 -56.15 -21.18 -8.63
C THR A 736 -56.00 -19.71 -8.21
N ASN A 737 -56.84 -18.81 -8.74
CA ASN A 737 -56.82 -17.39 -8.36
C ASN A 737 -57.04 -17.18 -6.85
N THR A 738 -57.94 -17.96 -6.23
CA THR A 738 -58.18 -17.90 -4.78
C THR A 738 -56.98 -18.38 -3.98
N GLU A 739 -56.36 -19.50 -4.37
CA GLU A 739 -55.16 -20.03 -3.70
C GLU A 739 -53.99 -19.04 -3.84
N PHE A 740 -53.83 -18.42 -5.02
CA PHE A 740 -52.78 -17.44 -5.26
C PHE A 740 -52.91 -16.18 -4.41
N VAL A 741 -54.10 -15.60 -4.32
CA VAL A 741 -54.32 -14.41 -3.47
C VAL A 741 -54.15 -14.77 -1.99
N THR A 742 -54.61 -15.94 -1.57
CA THR A 742 -54.44 -16.40 -0.17
C THR A 742 -52.96 -16.55 0.19
N LEU A 743 -52.16 -17.11 -0.72
CA LEU A 743 -50.71 -17.21 -0.55
C LEU A 743 -50.04 -15.84 -0.38
N LEU A 744 -50.42 -14.83 -1.16
CA LEU A 744 -49.86 -13.49 -1.00
C LEU A 744 -50.21 -12.87 0.36
N TYR A 745 -51.41 -13.11 0.90
CA TYR A 745 -51.76 -12.68 2.26
C TYR A 745 -50.89 -13.36 3.32
N GLN A 746 -50.54 -14.63 3.14
CA GLN A 746 -49.67 -15.37 4.06
C GLN A 746 -48.23 -14.88 3.96
N ASN A 747 -47.65 -14.86 2.76
CA ASN A 747 -46.24 -14.51 2.55
C ASN A 747 -45.94 -13.04 2.88
N VAL A 748 -46.88 -12.12 2.59
CA VAL A 748 -46.65 -10.67 2.70
C VAL A 748 -47.13 -10.09 4.02
N LEU A 749 -48.24 -10.61 4.55
CA LEU A 749 -48.93 -10.00 5.70
C LEU A 749 -49.01 -10.94 6.91
N ASP A 750 -48.44 -12.14 6.81
CA ASP A 750 -48.44 -13.20 7.84
C ASP A 750 -49.84 -13.44 8.44
N ARG A 751 -50.88 -13.42 7.60
CA ARG A 751 -52.27 -13.59 8.04
C ARG A 751 -53.17 -14.17 6.97
N GLU A 752 -54.30 -14.71 7.41
CA GLU A 752 -55.38 -15.11 6.51
C GLU A 752 -56.10 -13.89 5.90
N PRO A 753 -56.57 -13.99 4.64
CA PRO A 753 -57.32 -12.92 4.01
C PRO A 753 -58.69 -12.70 4.68
N ASP A 754 -59.11 -11.44 4.79
CA ASP A 754 -60.50 -11.15 5.14
C ASP A 754 -61.41 -11.43 3.93
N SER A 755 -62.68 -11.76 4.18
CA SER A 755 -63.60 -12.18 3.14
C SER A 755 -63.89 -11.10 2.10
N GLY A 756 -63.80 -9.81 2.46
CA GLY A 756 -64.01 -8.71 1.53
C GLY A 756 -62.79 -8.48 0.62
N GLY A 757 -61.60 -8.48 1.22
CA GLY A 757 -60.32 -8.34 0.52
C GLY A 757 -60.07 -9.48 -0.46
N LEU A 758 -60.32 -10.73 -0.04
CA LEU A 758 -60.16 -11.90 -0.92
C LEU A 758 -61.07 -11.81 -2.15
N THR A 759 -62.36 -11.55 -1.95
CA THR A 759 -63.33 -11.44 -3.06
C THR A 759 -62.96 -10.31 -4.01
N ASN A 760 -62.51 -9.15 -3.52
CA ASN A 760 -62.12 -8.03 -4.38
C ASN A 760 -60.98 -8.41 -5.33
N TRP A 761 -59.89 -9.00 -4.81
CA TRP A 761 -58.75 -9.38 -5.63
C TRP A 761 -59.10 -10.49 -6.62
N VAL A 762 -59.81 -11.52 -6.16
CA VAL A 762 -60.20 -12.67 -7.00
C VAL A 762 -61.13 -12.24 -8.14
N ASP A 763 -62.15 -11.43 -7.88
CA ASP A 763 -63.10 -10.96 -8.90
C ASP A 763 -62.39 -10.16 -10.01
N ARG A 764 -61.44 -9.29 -9.65
CA ARG A 764 -60.66 -8.49 -10.61
C ARG A 764 -59.71 -9.35 -11.44
N LEU A 765 -59.14 -10.39 -10.83
CA LEU A 765 -58.25 -11.33 -11.50
C LEU A 765 -59.03 -12.27 -12.44
N GLU A 766 -60.21 -12.75 -12.05
CA GLU A 766 -61.10 -13.55 -12.89
C GLU A 766 -61.74 -12.74 -14.03
N GLY A 767 -62.05 -11.47 -13.77
CA GLY A 767 -62.55 -10.52 -14.77
C GLY A 767 -61.51 -10.07 -15.80
N GLY A 768 -60.23 -10.40 -15.58
CA GLY A 768 -59.11 -9.96 -16.44
C GLY A 768 -58.78 -8.48 -16.31
N GLU A 769 -59.25 -7.82 -15.25
CA GLU A 769 -58.95 -6.41 -14.95
C GLU A 769 -57.52 -6.24 -14.40
N LEU A 770 -56.99 -7.27 -13.74
CA LEU A 770 -55.63 -7.33 -13.23
C LEU A 770 -54.92 -8.59 -13.71
N SER A 771 -53.61 -8.50 -13.92
CA SER A 771 -52.72 -9.66 -14.08
C SER A 771 -52.27 -10.20 -12.72
N ARG A 772 -51.79 -11.45 -12.66
CA ARG A 772 -51.20 -12.00 -11.42
C ARG A 772 -50.00 -11.17 -10.94
N ALA A 773 -49.19 -10.66 -11.87
CA ALA A 773 -48.08 -9.76 -11.57
C ALA A 773 -48.56 -8.46 -10.91
N GLN A 774 -49.64 -7.85 -11.41
CA GLN A 774 -50.24 -6.65 -10.81
C GLN A 774 -50.80 -6.91 -9.41
N VAL A 775 -51.31 -8.12 -9.14
CA VAL A 775 -51.71 -8.50 -7.78
C VAL A 775 -50.48 -8.62 -6.88
N VAL A 776 -49.39 -9.28 -7.31
CA VAL A 776 -48.12 -9.30 -6.53
C VAL A 776 -47.63 -7.90 -6.21
N LEU A 777 -47.64 -6.98 -7.19
CA LEU A 777 -47.26 -5.59 -6.96
C LEU A 777 -48.17 -4.90 -5.95
N GLY A 778 -49.47 -5.16 -5.97
CA GLY A 778 -50.41 -4.63 -4.99
C GLY A 778 -50.10 -5.02 -3.54
N PHE A 779 -49.52 -6.21 -3.32
CA PHE A 779 -49.09 -6.68 -2.00
C PHE A 779 -47.66 -6.25 -1.66
N SER A 780 -46.70 -6.53 -2.54
CA SER A 780 -45.28 -6.23 -2.34
C SER A 780 -44.99 -4.74 -2.20
N GLN A 781 -45.83 -3.87 -2.77
CA GLN A 781 -45.70 -2.41 -2.66
C GLN A 781 -46.65 -1.80 -1.63
N SER A 782 -47.25 -2.62 -0.76
CA SER A 782 -48.08 -2.13 0.33
C SER A 782 -47.20 -1.50 1.42
N GLN A 783 -47.67 -0.40 2.04
CA GLN A 783 -46.91 0.27 3.11
C GLN A 783 -46.62 -0.65 4.29
N GLU A 784 -47.54 -1.58 4.58
CA GLU A 784 -47.38 -2.58 5.65
C GLU A 784 -46.15 -3.45 5.38
N PHE A 785 -46.00 -3.95 4.14
CA PHE A 785 -44.89 -4.83 3.79
C PHE A 785 -43.56 -4.11 3.64
N ILE A 786 -43.57 -2.91 3.05
CA ILE A 786 -42.39 -2.04 2.97
C ILE A 786 -41.81 -1.84 4.37
N ASN A 787 -42.66 -1.54 5.36
CA ASN A 787 -42.21 -1.33 6.73
C ASN A 787 -41.73 -2.62 7.40
N SER A 788 -42.40 -3.75 7.18
CA SER A 788 -42.02 -5.02 7.83
C SER A 788 -40.78 -5.67 7.21
N SER A 789 -40.50 -5.44 5.93
CA SER A 789 -39.36 -6.06 5.24
C SER A 789 -38.04 -5.31 5.43
N ALA A 790 -38.06 -4.03 5.81
CA ALA A 790 -36.88 -3.16 5.85
C ALA A 790 -35.73 -3.73 6.71
N SER A 791 -36.00 -4.12 7.96
CA SER A 791 -34.97 -4.69 8.85
C SER A 791 -34.40 -6.03 8.35
N GLY A 792 -35.22 -6.81 7.64
CA GLY A 792 -34.79 -8.07 7.02
C GLY A 792 -33.81 -7.82 5.88
N LEU A 793 -34.09 -6.81 5.05
CA LEU A 793 -33.18 -6.39 3.98
C LEU A 793 -31.83 -5.92 4.53
N VAL A 794 -31.80 -5.06 5.55
CA VAL A 794 -30.54 -4.59 6.16
C VAL A 794 -29.71 -5.77 6.66
N THR A 795 -30.35 -6.72 7.36
CA THR A 795 -29.69 -7.93 7.85
C THR A 795 -29.16 -8.79 6.69
N TYR A 796 -29.96 -8.93 5.63
CA TYR A 796 -29.57 -9.68 4.44
C TYR A 796 -28.36 -9.06 3.74
N MET A 797 -28.40 -7.76 3.45
CA MET A 797 -27.32 -7.04 2.76
C MET A 797 -26.00 -7.14 3.53
N ARG A 798 -26.02 -6.85 4.83
CA ARG A 798 -24.85 -6.98 5.71
C ARG A 798 -24.34 -8.42 5.84
N SER A 799 -25.17 -9.43 5.59
CA SER A 799 -24.75 -10.84 5.62
C SER A 799 -24.05 -11.33 4.35
N LEU A 800 -24.14 -10.58 3.24
CA LEU A 800 -23.49 -10.94 1.98
C LEU A 800 -21.97 -10.72 2.03
N ASN A 801 -21.47 -9.90 2.95
CA ASN A 801 -20.06 -9.51 3.07
C ASN A 801 -19.45 -9.13 1.71
N SER A 802 -20.20 -8.39 0.90
CA SER A 802 -19.85 -8.00 -0.46
C SER A 802 -19.80 -6.48 -0.62
N GLY A 803 -19.54 -5.77 0.48
CA GLY A 803 -19.49 -4.32 0.47
C GLY A 803 -18.06 -3.83 0.43
N ASP A 804 -17.90 -2.67 -0.19
CA ASP A 804 -16.62 -2.04 -0.44
C ASP A 804 -16.26 -1.11 0.74
N VAL A 805 -14.96 -0.94 1.00
CA VAL A 805 -14.41 0.03 1.94
C VAL A 805 -13.83 1.19 1.12
N LEU A 806 -14.28 2.41 1.37
CA LEU A 806 -13.86 3.61 0.64
C LEU A 806 -13.29 4.64 1.61
N GLU A 807 -12.04 5.03 1.39
CA GLU A 807 -11.31 6.07 2.13
C GLU A 807 -10.83 7.12 1.11
N GLY A 808 -11.40 8.32 1.17
CA GLY A 808 -11.02 9.42 0.27
C GLY A 808 -9.60 9.90 0.56
N GLY A 809 -9.41 10.37 1.79
CA GLY A 809 -8.17 11.01 2.23
C GLY A 809 -8.36 12.53 2.24
N ALA A 810 -7.29 13.29 2.03
CA ALA A 810 -7.36 14.75 2.13
C ALA A 810 -7.69 15.40 0.78
N GLY A 811 -8.83 16.07 0.70
CA GLY A 811 -9.26 16.83 -0.47
C GLY A 811 -10.78 16.87 -0.59
N ASP A 812 -11.32 17.24 -1.75
CA ASP A 812 -12.77 17.21 -1.95
C ASP A 812 -13.17 15.93 -2.74
N ASP A 813 -13.45 14.83 -2.03
CA ASP A 813 -13.62 13.51 -2.66
C ASP A 813 -15.07 13.13 -2.98
N ASP A 814 -15.27 12.33 -4.03
CA ASP A 814 -16.54 11.70 -4.40
C ASP A 814 -16.49 10.18 -4.15
N LEU A 815 -17.20 9.70 -3.12
CA LEU A 815 -17.22 8.29 -2.71
C LEU A 815 -18.54 7.59 -3.08
N PHE A 816 -18.47 6.48 -3.81
CA PHE A 816 -19.63 5.69 -4.21
C PHE A 816 -19.45 4.20 -3.90
N GLY A 817 -20.17 3.70 -2.91
CA GLY A 817 -20.13 2.29 -2.48
C GLY A 817 -20.70 1.35 -3.54
N GLY A 818 -21.99 1.47 -3.86
CA GLY A 818 -22.63 0.67 -4.90
C GLY A 818 -23.94 0.07 -4.45
N VAL A 819 -24.04 -1.25 -4.45
CA VAL A 819 -25.24 -1.99 -3.98
C VAL A 819 -24.89 -2.81 -2.74
N GLY A 820 -23.60 -2.88 -2.37
CA GLY A 820 -23.10 -3.69 -1.25
C GLY A 820 -23.50 -3.09 0.10
N ALA A 821 -23.05 -3.71 1.18
CA ALA A 821 -23.08 -3.07 2.48
C ALA A 821 -21.76 -2.34 2.68
N ASP A 822 -21.69 -1.12 2.17
CA ASP A 822 -20.43 -0.42 1.96
C ASP A 822 -20.01 0.34 3.22
N ARG A 823 -18.72 0.58 3.38
CA ARG A 823 -18.14 1.29 4.53
C ARG A 823 -17.34 2.50 4.05
N PHE A 824 -17.81 3.68 4.42
CA PHE A 824 -17.14 4.95 4.14
C PHE A 824 -16.29 5.35 5.35
N VAL A 825 -14.99 5.48 5.16
CA VAL A 825 -14.00 5.75 6.22
C VAL A 825 -13.52 7.19 6.12
N PHE A 826 -13.49 7.89 7.25
CA PHE A 826 -13.02 9.27 7.33
C PHE A 826 -12.07 9.46 8.52
N ASN A 827 -11.07 10.33 8.35
CA ASN A 827 -10.11 10.69 9.40
C ASN A 827 -10.24 12.17 9.78
N SER A 828 -9.94 12.50 11.04
CA SER A 828 -10.04 13.88 11.53
C SER A 828 -8.93 14.81 11.02
N ASP A 829 -7.84 14.24 10.51
CA ASP A 829 -6.70 14.97 9.95
C ASP A 829 -6.81 15.23 8.43
N ASP A 830 -7.78 14.60 7.76
CA ASP A 830 -7.98 14.67 6.31
C ASP A 830 -8.81 15.92 5.94
N ALA A 831 -8.15 17.07 5.85
CA ALA A 831 -8.84 18.33 5.57
C ALA A 831 -9.49 18.31 4.17
N GLY A 832 -10.81 18.50 4.11
CA GLY A 832 -11.56 18.22 2.88
C GLY A 832 -13.07 18.42 2.96
N SER A 833 -13.73 18.41 1.81
CA SER A 833 -15.20 18.44 1.67
C SER A 833 -15.69 17.30 0.80
N ASP A 834 -15.93 16.14 1.41
CA ASP A 834 -16.28 14.91 0.72
C ASP A 834 -17.77 14.78 0.44
N GLN A 835 -18.09 13.99 -0.59
CA GLN A 835 -19.44 13.63 -0.97
C GLN A 835 -19.61 12.11 -0.95
N VAL A 836 -20.52 11.66 -0.08
CA VAL A 836 -20.98 10.26 -0.10
C VAL A 836 -22.19 10.16 -1.00
N ILE A 837 -22.04 9.34 -2.01
CA ILE A 837 -23.04 9.11 -3.04
C ILE A 837 -23.69 7.77 -2.79
N GLY A 838 -25.01 7.79 -2.57
CA GLY A 838 -25.80 6.57 -2.48
C GLY A 838 -25.78 5.89 -1.11
N LEU A 839 -25.59 6.63 -0.02
CA LEU A 839 -25.64 6.05 1.33
C LEU A 839 -26.97 5.30 1.57
N GLU A 840 -26.85 4.02 1.90
CA GLU A 840 -27.95 3.13 2.18
C GLU A 840 -28.05 2.73 3.66
N SER A 841 -29.26 2.37 4.09
CA SER A 841 -29.53 1.97 5.49
C SER A 841 -28.75 0.74 5.98
N TRP A 842 -28.07 0.03 5.08
CA TRP A 842 -27.23 -1.12 5.43
C TRP A 842 -25.73 -0.78 5.40
N ASP A 843 -25.35 0.41 4.94
CA ASP A 843 -23.97 0.88 4.91
C ASP A 843 -23.49 1.28 6.30
N TRP A 844 -22.19 1.52 6.38
CA TRP A 844 -21.49 2.02 7.54
C TRP A 844 -20.80 3.35 7.25
N ILE A 845 -20.90 4.26 8.20
CA ILE A 845 -20.12 5.50 8.28
C ILE A 845 -19.10 5.26 9.40
N ASP A 846 -17.83 5.21 9.06
CA ASP A 846 -16.76 4.96 10.01
C ASP A 846 -16.06 6.26 10.39
N LEU A 847 -16.24 6.64 11.65
CA LEU A 847 -15.73 7.85 12.29
C LEU A 847 -14.87 7.49 13.51
N ARG A 848 -14.35 6.26 13.62
CA ARG A 848 -13.49 5.84 14.75
C ARG A 848 -12.21 6.68 14.88
N ASN A 849 -11.84 7.41 13.83
CA ASN A 849 -10.70 8.34 13.81
C ASN A 849 -11.10 9.78 14.18
N PHE A 850 -12.31 9.99 14.68
CA PHE A 850 -12.78 11.20 15.34
C PHE A 850 -13.13 10.81 16.78
N ASP A 851 -12.39 11.34 17.77
CA ASP A 851 -12.45 10.99 19.21
C ASP A 851 -13.86 11.13 19.86
N TYR A 852 -14.85 10.36 19.42
CA TYR A 852 -16.23 10.37 19.90
C TYR A 852 -16.47 9.22 20.89
N ASP A 853 -17.15 9.53 21.99
CA ASP A 853 -17.46 8.54 23.02
C ASP A 853 -18.59 7.57 22.60
N ASP A 854 -19.49 8.01 21.72
CA ASP A 854 -20.67 7.27 21.24
C ASP A 854 -21.27 7.86 19.96
N ALA A 855 -22.18 7.10 19.32
CA ALA A 855 -22.78 7.49 18.04
C ALA A 855 -23.72 8.70 18.16
N ASP A 856 -24.32 8.93 19.34
CA ASP A 856 -25.12 10.13 19.61
C ASP A 856 -24.26 11.41 19.51
N ALA A 857 -22.99 11.35 19.97
CA ALA A 857 -22.04 12.45 19.88
C ALA A 857 -21.66 12.77 18.43
N ALA A 858 -21.41 11.75 17.61
CA ALA A 858 -21.10 11.92 16.18
C ALA A 858 -22.31 12.43 15.38
N MET A 859 -23.50 11.84 15.60
CA MET A 859 -24.75 12.29 14.95
C MET A 859 -25.12 13.73 15.31
N ALA A 860 -24.66 14.27 16.45
CA ALA A 860 -24.88 15.66 16.82
C ALA A 860 -24.16 16.68 15.92
N GLN A 861 -23.14 16.24 15.17
CA GLN A 861 -22.46 17.06 14.16
C GLN A 861 -23.17 17.06 12.79
N MET A 862 -24.21 16.23 12.62
CA MET A 862 -24.94 16.10 11.36
C MET A 862 -26.13 17.07 11.29
N VAL A 863 -26.24 17.80 10.17
CA VAL A 863 -27.31 18.77 9.92
C VAL A 863 -27.97 18.48 8.56
N GLN A 864 -29.30 18.50 8.53
CA GLN A 864 -30.03 18.45 7.26
C GLN A 864 -29.84 19.76 6.48
N ASP A 865 -29.29 19.69 5.27
CA ASP A 865 -29.26 20.78 4.30
C ASP A 865 -29.96 20.40 2.99
N GLY A 866 -31.12 21.01 2.74
CA GLY A 866 -31.92 20.71 1.56
C GLY A 866 -32.32 19.23 1.46
N ALA A 867 -31.81 18.54 0.43
CA ALA A 867 -32.01 17.12 0.21
C ALA A 867 -30.92 16.23 0.85
N ASN A 868 -29.87 16.83 1.42
CA ASN A 868 -28.66 16.16 1.88
C ASN A 868 -28.51 16.24 3.40
N VAL A 869 -27.66 15.39 3.96
CA VAL A 869 -27.15 15.55 5.33
C VAL A 869 -25.69 15.97 5.25
N VAL A 870 -25.28 16.95 6.05
CA VAL A 870 -23.90 17.42 6.14
C VAL A 870 -23.38 17.14 7.55
N PHE A 871 -22.28 16.41 7.65
CA PHE A 871 -21.47 16.29 8.86
C PHE A 871 -20.33 17.31 8.81
N SER A 872 -19.99 17.92 9.94
CA SER A 872 -18.86 18.86 10.01
C SER A 872 -18.12 18.74 11.35
N ASP A 873 -16.84 18.43 11.32
CA ASP A 873 -15.94 18.52 12.48
C ASP A 873 -14.53 18.98 12.05
N GLY A 874 -13.98 19.96 12.75
CA GLY A 874 -12.66 20.50 12.44
C GLY A 874 -12.55 21.06 11.01
N ALA A 875 -11.68 20.43 10.21
CA ALA A 875 -11.42 20.76 8.80
C ALA A 875 -12.11 19.78 7.82
N VAL A 876 -12.90 18.83 8.34
CA VAL A 876 -13.58 17.80 7.56
C VAL A 876 -15.07 18.15 7.43
N GLU A 877 -15.58 18.18 6.21
CA GLU A 877 -17.01 18.27 5.90
C GLU A 877 -17.41 17.07 5.04
N ILE A 878 -18.49 16.36 5.40
CA ILE A 878 -18.99 15.21 4.64
C ILE A 878 -20.44 15.46 4.25
N THR A 879 -20.73 15.44 2.95
CA THR A 879 -22.08 15.61 2.40
C THR A 879 -22.64 14.27 1.93
N PHE A 880 -23.62 13.74 2.65
CA PHE A 880 -24.41 12.58 2.23
C PHE A 880 -25.53 13.03 1.29
N LEU A 881 -25.36 12.76 -0.01
CA LEU A 881 -26.26 13.25 -1.05
C LEU A 881 -27.63 12.53 -1.02
N ASN A 882 -28.71 13.30 -1.14
CA ASN A 882 -30.10 12.81 -1.16
C ASN A 882 -30.52 12.00 0.10
N THR A 883 -29.80 12.16 1.20
CA THR A 883 -30.06 11.48 2.47
C THR A 883 -30.93 12.36 3.38
N GLN A 884 -31.90 11.77 4.08
CA GLN A 884 -32.58 12.46 5.18
C GLN A 884 -31.91 12.11 6.50
N LEU A 885 -31.84 13.07 7.42
CA LEU A 885 -31.22 12.86 8.74
C LEU A 885 -31.88 11.70 9.53
N GLY A 886 -33.16 11.42 9.27
CA GLY A 886 -33.86 10.29 9.88
C GLY A 886 -33.52 8.92 9.30
N ASP A 887 -32.79 8.88 8.18
CA ASP A 887 -32.35 7.64 7.54
C ASP A 887 -31.00 7.16 8.11
N ILE A 888 -30.23 8.05 8.76
CA ILE A 888 -28.99 7.71 9.47
C ILE A 888 -29.32 7.25 10.89
N THR A 889 -28.99 6.00 11.20
CA THR A 889 -29.28 5.36 12.50
C THR A 889 -28.00 5.02 13.26
N GLU A 890 -28.12 4.83 14.58
CA GLU A 890 -26.99 4.51 15.47
C GLU A 890 -26.16 3.30 14.99
N ASP A 891 -26.82 2.29 14.41
CA ASP A 891 -26.17 1.08 13.91
C ASP A 891 -25.47 1.23 12.55
N MET A 892 -25.51 2.42 11.94
CA MET A 892 -24.69 2.78 10.79
C MET A 892 -23.35 3.40 11.19
N LEU A 893 -23.23 3.97 12.39
CA LEU A 893 -22.01 4.65 12.82
C LEU A 893 -21.05 3.70 13.52
N LEU A 894 -19.80 3.67 13.07
CA LEU A 894 -18.67 3.10 13.79
C LEU A 894 -17.91 4.27 14.43
N VAL A 895 -17.84 4.30 15.75
CA VAL A 895 -17.19 5.36 16.56
C VAL A 895 -16.45 4.75 17.73
#